data_AF-A0ABD0Y6P9-F1
#
_entry.id   AF-A0ABD0Y6P9-F1
#
_cell.length_a   1.000
_cell.length_b   1.000
_cell.length_c   1.000
_cell.angle_alpha   90.00
_cell.angle_beta   90.00
_cell.angle_gamma   90.00
#
_symmetry.space_group_name_H-M   'P 1'
#
loop_
_entity.id
_entity.type
_entity.pdbx_description
1 polymer ?
#
loop_
_entity_poly.entity_id
_entity_poly.type
_entity_poly.pdbx_seq_one_letter_code
_entity_poly.pdbx_strand_id
1 'polypeptide(L)'
;MRSSVSVILSSPVQDPNMSHPDYEQTAHHHASLLILVKHLGEELSNKSFSKVFERINKINSIKIADSNGVQRNVWARFIKEYPVGNNDWGDFQTHRRLLGLITVAKCKTQIDLNETCRVHESLKVKYTQTLYDSRCVVFGVNDGPDTPVFSTPSNFKSQALFFASDGEESASLEENLSEFLSSLFWVLESKRHERSREKIERVSLLLAPFERKDFVGLDMESRSNRKRSVGRMTKHLGDLCLQAGLLGDALTHYHAAADTLRSINDWLWLGSACEGLSAASVCIRFPNMNKICPVQRNSSLREGTAPKLNEKQNNLATEILEPSSLVLPTNVLTPEEICKSYRESIIHYSKYQNAGVVETETCFKAARIAAELNLVLQASSFLQNIIFINLVLPEEDKIQRLMSLSELYCRIGFQRKASFYRQLAATRYVSARNPQTNWLQCYNLMLQALPGHKLTLDPADYQSYGEMGWGRLQKQVLQDVVAAARRVGQSGLATRHMTLLLQVMWRELSPAERQESALQLQALTEQCEGSPVSLVLDSGVVIPPANLVHIPLAESFVVQKLKPRLQPSKMEKAKEDYGPFLFSPLNFGSMERKVGKKENRQNFIWVAEEQCEVKMELTNPLPFELEVSNMVEFFYNDVLSFQRLLTNGCVFESLPLTVVLPPEVIRFPVMLTGTPKEVGALEIIGYSTHTLGVKSNCRLKSLPKIPTTQIFIDVVPSLPLVKVSLSIKLEQTGDHSTVSLYAGESVDCELVVENVGMIDVEVMEVNVDTMVDSGVVECDVTDLESRLPLKVGSSLTLPLKVFAVATFVNTFPPDGGSIRSSLFSGPSSYPSLTNFKPGVYDHLSPSSSFRSGPSSLNSLTSQFNRLNIDNTIKGIESRVKVRYSGKPGIESGYCRTAVVTINVDITNSILISNWDVLPSEICTQFYMVLDVVNMTNQEVEVKYTANKSILIEENETCRVPVPVDRCPLSKIASCEESIKEIVDLNSTCCEHIASLVEVVWEMGTRRGKASLQGITLSMQMLDIVRMSPITWEVSINGSVVNGVGSPISISLGDCVQLSVVARNSLSWPLEDLVLSVHYFKDYQNGTCNYQLDNQLAVAGPSQLHVLKVEQHGSARLESSVVFFIPGQYKMSVQCTSQKRHMWKLVPPLDLEVQDE
;
A
#
# COMPACT_ATOMS: atom_id res chain seq x y z
N MET A 1 -3.17 30.62 64.70
CA MET A 1 -4.04 31.44 63.82
C MET A 1 -4.08 32.92 64.24
N ARG A 2 -2.93 33.59 64.40
CA ARG A 2 -2.84 35.07 64.52
C ARG A 2 -1.61 35.69 63.83
N SER A 3 -0.81 34.90 63.11
CA SER A 3 0.33 35.40 62.31
C SER A 3 0.06 35.37 60.80
N SER A 4 -1.08 34.86 60.35
CA SER A 4 -1.42 34.67 58.93
C SER A 4 -2.30 35.77 58.32
N VAL A 5 -2.75 36.75 59.12
CA VAL A 5 -3.69 37.80 58.66
C VAL A 5 -2.96 39.08 58.22
N SER A 6 -1.71 39.29 58.63
CA SER A 6 -0.90 40.46 58.26
C SER A 6 -0.20 40.36 56.89
N VAL A 7 -0.26 39.19 56.22
CA VAL A 7 0.34 38.97 54.88
C VAL A 7 -0.69 39.15 53.76
N ILE A 8 -1.99 39.12 54.07
CA ILE A 8 -3.07 39.18 53.07
C ILE A 8 -3.50 40.63 52.76
N LEU A 9 -3.10 41.61 53.58
CA LEU A 9 -3.45 43.04 53.39
C LEU A 9 -2.28 43.92 52.91
N SER A 10 -1.13 43.34 52.61
CA SER A 10 0.01 44.04 52.02
C SER A 10 0.44 43.34 50.74
N SER A 11 -0.28 43.61 49.64
CA SER A 11 0.38 43.60 48.34
C SER A 11 1.66 44.43 48.49
N PRO A 12 2.86 43.90 48.20
CA PRO A 12 4.07 44.70 48.30
C PRO A 12 3.90 45.82 47.28
N VAL A 13 3.63 47.02 47.76
CA VAL A 13 3.75 48.23 46.95
C VAL A 13 5.18 48.19 46.43
N GLN A 14 5.35 48.18 45.11
CA GLN A 14 6.66 48.29 44.47
C GLN A 14 7.38 49.44 45.15
N ASP A 15 8.54 49.17 45.75
CA ASP A 15 9.35 50.24 46.32
C ASP A 15 9.68 51.19 45.16
N PRO A 16 9.09 52.41 45.12
CA PRO A 16 9.19 53.28 43.95
C PRO A 16 10.64 53.75 43.69
N ASN A 17 11.54 53.47 44.63
CA ASN A 17 12.96 53.78 44.58
C ASN A 17 13.83 52.63 44.05
N MET A 18 13.28 51.45 43.72
CA MET A 18 14.06 50.37 43.11
C MET A 18 14.15 50.54 41.58
N SER A 19 15.36 50.37 41.04
CA SER A 19 15.61 50.40 39.60
C SER A 19 15.36 49.04 38.95
N HIS A 20 14.75 49.04 37.77
CA HIS A 20 14.37 47.86 37.00
C HIS A 20 15.13 47.81 35.67
N PRO A 21 15.57 46.62 35.23
CA PRO A 21 16.26 46.46 33.95
C PRO A 21 15.34 46.67 32.75
N ASP A 22 15.77 47.49 31.81
CA ASP A 22 15.11 47.68 30.52
C ASP A 22 15.67 46.70 29.48
N TYR A 23 15.01 45.55 29.34
CA TYR A 23 15.48 44.49 28.45
C TYR A 23 15.41 44.87 26.97
N GLU A 24 14.65 45.90 26.56
CA GLU A 24 14.53 46.35 25.17
C GLU A 24 15.61 47.36 24.78
N GLN A 25 16.46 47.77 25.72
CA GLN A 25 17.44 48.80 25.46
C GLN A 25 18.52 48.37 24.45
N THR A 26 18.82 49.22 23.47
CA THR A 26 19.86 49.01 22.44
C THR A 26 21.02 49.98 22.64
N ALA A 27 22.10 49.81 21.87
CA ALA A 27 23.22 50.75 21.88
C ALA A 27 22.82 52.16 21.42
N HIS A 28 22.00 52.28 20.39
CA HIS A 28 21.59 53.58 19.86
C HIS A 28 20.65 54.36 20.79
N HIS A 29 20.00 53.70 21.75
CA HIS A 29 19.27 54.42 22.79
C HIS A 29 20.18 55.33 23.62
N HIS A 30 21.49 55.07 23.69
CA HIS A 30 22.46 55.99 24.30
C HIS A 30 22.52 57.36 23.59
N ALA A 31 22.17 57.41 22.30
CA ALA A 31 22.11 58.64 21.49
C ALA A 31 20.70 59.25 21.41
N SER A 32 19.73 58.71 22.16
CA SER A 32 18.32 59.13 22.07
C SER A 32 17.87 59.95 23.29
N LEU A 33 16.91 60.85 23.08
CA LEU A 33 16.19 61.57 24.12
C LEU A 33 15.05 60.70 24.64
N LEU A 34 15.01 60.43 25.95
CA LEU A 34 13.97 59.58 26.54
C LEU A 34 12.72 60.39 26.88
N ILE A 35 11.57 59.95 26.36
CA ILE A 35 10.29 60.64 26.49
C ILE A 35 9.21 59.65 26.95
N LEU A 36 8.47 60.02 27.99
CA LEU A 36 7.37 59.23 28.53
C LEU A 36 6.06 59.68 27.89
N VAL A 37 5.32 58.74 27.31
CA VAL A 37 3.99 58.97 26.75
C VAL A 37 2.96 58.24 27.60
N LYS A 38 2.16 58.96 28.39
CA LYS A 38 1.20 58.36 29.32
C LYS A 38 -0.24 58.63 28.92
N HIS A 39 -1.06 57.58 28.95
CA HIS A 39 -2.51 57.66 28.78
C HIS A 39 -3.17 58.21 30.05
N LEU A 40 -4.05 59.21 29.93
CA LEU A 40 -4.85 59.78 31.02
C LEU A 40 -6.35 59.75 30.72
N GLY A 41 -7.15 59.54 31.76
CA GLY A 41 -8.62 59.50 31.68
C GLY A 41 -9.19 58.17 31.21
N GLU A 42 -10.50 58.01 31.29
CA GLU A 42 -11.22 56.78 30.89
C GLU A 42 -11.89 56.90 29.51
N GLU A 43 -12.06 58.13 29.02
CA GLU A 43 -12.76 58.45 27.76
C GLU A 43 -11.99 58.03 26.50
N LEU A 44 -10.67 57.91 26.57
CA LEU A 44 -9.85 57.44 25.47
C LEU A 44 -9.65 55.92 25.60
N SER A 45 -10.12 55.16 24.61
CA SER A 45 -9.95 53.71 24.62
C SER A 45 -8.46 53.31 24.51
N ASN A 46 -8.04 52.20 25.14
CA ASN A 46 -6.68 51.67 25.00
C ASN A 46 -6.28 51.38 23.53
N LYS A 47 -7.26 51.04 22.68
CA LYS A 47 -7.04 50.86 21.23
C LYS A 47 -6.72 52.20 20.55
N SER A 48 -7.46 53.25 20.86
CA SER A 48 -7.18 54.61 20.36
C SER A 48 -5.83 55.12 20.86
N PHE A 49 -5.53 54.98 22.16
CA PHE A 49 -4.22 55.35 22.71
C PHE A 49 -3.07 54.63 22.01
N SER A 50 -3.22 53.32 21.72
CA SER A 50 -2.20 52.56 21.00
C SER A 50 -1.97 53.11 19.59
N LYS A 51 -3.03 53.52 18.86
CA LYS A 51 -2.90 54.16 17.54
C LYS A 51 -2.15 55.50 17.64
N VAL A 52 -2.51 56.33 18.62
CA VAL A 52 -1.85 57.63 18.84
C VAL A 52 -0.39 57.44 19.25
N PHE A 53 -0.09 56.48 20.12
CA PHE A 53 1.28 56.16 20.50
C PHE A 53 2.12 55.72 19.29
N GLU A 54 1.60 54.84 18.42
CA GLU A 54 2.30 54.45 17.19
C GLU A 54 2.53 55.66 16.27
N ARG A 55 1.57 56.59 16.19
CA ARG A 55 1.72 57.84 15.42
C ARG A 55 2.83 58.72 16.00
N ILE A 56 2.89 58.90 17.32
CA ILE A 56 3.99 59.62 18.00
C ILE A 56 5.33 58.93 17.74
N ASN A 57 5.37 57.61 17.87
CA ASN A 57 6.60 56.82 17.74
C ASN A 57 7.18 56.81 16.31
N LYS A 58 6.38 57.13 15.28
CA LYS A 58 6.89 57.35 13.91
C LYS A 58 7.81 58.56 13.80
N ILE A 59 7.65 59.57 14.67
CA ILE A 59 8.45 60.81 14.68
C ILE A 59 9.60 60.65 15.68
N ASN A 60 10.39 59.60 15.50
CA ASN A 60 11.49 59.26 16.40
C ASN A 60 12.81 59.97 16.06
N SER A 61 12.85 60.82 15.03
CA SER A 61 14.02 61.62 14.69
C SER A 61 13.67 62.95 14.05
N ILE A 62 14.49 63.96 14.32
CA ILE A 62 14.42 65.27 13.68
C ILE A 62 15.82 65.72 13.22
N LYS A 63 15.85 66.59 12.21
CA LYS A 63 17.09 67.22 11.73
C LYS A 63 17.14 68.66 12.18
N ILE A 64 18.20 69.04 12.88
CA ILE A 64 18.40 70.39 13.40
C ILE A 64 19.71 70.93 12.86
N ALA A 65 19.69 72.14 12.29
CA ALA A 65 20.90 72.87 11.94
C ALA A 65 21.50 73.50 13.20
N ASP A 66 22.76 73.23 13.49
CA ASP A 66 23.47 73.90 14.57
C ASP A 66 23.88 75.34 14.22
N SER A 67 24.49 76.06 15.17
CA SER A 67 24.95 77.44 14.98
C SER A 67 25.99 77.62 13.87
N ASN A 68 26.64 76.53 13.45
CA ASN A 68 27.64 76.51 12.38
C ASN A 68 27.03 76.05 11.03
N GLY A 69 25.71 75.82 10.98
CA GLY A 69 25.00 75.34 9.80
C GLY A 69 25.13 73.83 9.54
N VAL A 70 25.73 73.06 10.46
CA VAL A 70 25.86 71.61 10.33
C VAL A 70 24.55 70.94 10.75
N GLN A 71 24.02 70.08 9.88
CA GLN A 71 22.82 69.31 10.14
C GLN A 71 23.11 68.16 11.11
N ARG A 72 22.43 68.15 12.26
CA ARG A 72 22.49 67.09 13.26
C ARG A 72 21.19 66.31 13.27
N ASN A 73 21.29 64.98 13.31
CA ASN A 73 20.15 64.10 13.49
C ASN A 73 19.97 63.83 14.99
N VAL A 74 18.84 64.22 15.55
CA VAL A 74 18.48 64.00 16.96
C VAL A 74 17.42 62.92 17.03
N TRP A 75 17.64 61.93 17.89
CA TRP A 75 16.77 60.77 18.03
C TRP A 75 15.97 60.84 19.34
N ALA A 76 14.75 60.31 19.32
CA ALA A 76 13.87 60.23 20.47
C ALA A 76 13.40 58.80 20.69
N ARG A 77 13.37 58.38 21.96
CA ARG A 77 12.82 57.10 22.40
C ARG A 77 11.56 57.36 23.22
N PHE A 78 10.42 56.95 22.68
CA PHE A 78 9.13 57.04 23.36
C PHE A 78 8.83 55.75 24.11
N ILE A 79 8.47 55.86 25.39
CA ILE A 79 8.10 54.73 26.24
C ILE A 79 6.75 54.99 26.93
N LYS A 80 5.98 53.92 27.19
CA LYS A 80 4.65 54.04 27.82
C LYS A 80 4.72 54.07 29.35
N GLU A 81 5.73 53.42 29.92
CA GLU A 81 5.94 53.30 31.36
C GLU A 81 7.42 53.46 31.68
N TYR A 82 7.73 54.17 32.77
CA TYR A 82 9.12 54.36 33.22
C TYR A 82 9.19 54.39 34.75
N PRO A 83 9.87 53.42 35.41
CA PRO A 83 10.04 53.45 36.85
C PRO A 83 10.82 54.71 37.29
N VAL A 84 10.36 55.36 38.36
CA VAL A 84 11.02 56.58 38.87
C VAL A 84 12.45 56.29 39.31
N GLY A 85 12.70 55.17 39.99
CA GLY A 85 14.05 54.74 40.38
C GLY A 85 15.05 54.53 39.22
N ASN A 86 14.58 54.34 37.97
CA ASN A 86 15.50 54.29 36.82
C ASN A 86 16.04 55.67 36.46
N ASN A 87 15.30 56.73 36.77
CA ASN A 87 15.70 58.11 36.52
C ASN A 87 16.89 58.54 37.40
N ASP A 88 17.02 57.96 38.60
CA ASP A 88 18.12 58.25 39.54
C ASP A 88 19.49 57.87 38.98
N TRP A 89 19.55 56.92 38.05
CA TRP A 89 20.77 56.53 37.34
C TRP A 89 21.16 57.52 36.24
N GLY A 90 20.39 58.58 36.03
CA GLY A 90 20.58 59.54 34.93
C GLY A 90 21.90 60.32 34.96
N ASP A 91 22.49 60.55 36.15
CA ASP A 91 23.83 61.17 36.27
C ASP A 91 24.93 60.21 35.81
N PHE A 92 24.73 58.91 36.07
CA PHE A 92 25.63 57.84 35.66
C PHE A 92 25.49 57.50 34.17
N GLN A 93 24.27 57.47 33.64
CA GLN A 93 23.94 57.16 32.24
C GLN A 93 22.83 58.10 31.75
N THR A 94 23.17 59.14 30.99
CA THR A 94 22.22 60.23 30.65
C THR A 94 21.04 59.78 29.80
N HIS A 95 21.18 58.70 29.04
CA HIS A 95 20.09 58.13 28.24
C HIS A 95 18.96 57.51 29.10
N ARG A 96 19.16 57.40 30.43
CA ARG A 96 18.12 57.07 31.40
C ARG A 96 17.39 58.28 31.97
N ARG A 97 17.86 59.51 31.71
CA ARG A 97 17.16 60.70 32.17
C ARG A 97 15.89 60.87 31.36
N LEU A 98 14.76 60.93 32.05
CA LEU A 98 13.51 61.32 31.43
C LEU A 98 13.54 62.82 31.13
N LEU A 99 13.65 63.18 29.84
CA LEU A 99 13.80 64.57 29.40
C LEU A 99 12.46 65.18 28.99
N GLY A 100 11.52 64.37 28.49
CA GLY A 100 10.22 64.82 28.03
C GLY A 100 9.05 64.02 28.60
N LEU A 101 7.91 64.69 28.80
CA LEU A 101 6.64 64.08 29.20
C LEU A 101 5.53 64.50 28.24
N ILE A 102 4.89 63.51 27.62
CA ILE A 102 3.68 63.68 26.82
C ILE A 102 2.57 62.93 27.52
N THR A 103 1.46 63.59 27.81
CA THR A 103 0.25 62.90 28.26
C THR A 103 -0.83 62.99 27.20
N VAL A 104 -1.56 61.90 26.98
CA VAL A 104 -2.60 61.82 25.96
C VAL A 104 -3.94 61.52 26.62
N ALA A 105 -4.94 62.35 26.38
CA ALA A 105 -6.28 62.23 26.95
C ALA A 105 -7.37 62.57 25.92
N LYS A 106 -8.60 62.15 26.20
CA LYS A 106 -9.81 62.61 25.52
C LYS A 106 -10.74 63.22 26.56
N CYS A 107 -11.27 64.40 26.31
CA CYS A 107 -12.16 65.09 27.24
C CYS A 107 -13.49 65.39 26.56
N LYS A 108 -14.59 65.32 27.33
CA LYS A 108 -15.94 65.72 26.87
C LYS A 108 -16.50 66.87 27.70
N THR A 109 -16.08 66.97 28.96
CA THR A 109 -16.53 68.00 29.89
C THR A 109 -15.35 68.81 30.45
N GLN A 110 -15.67 69.99 30.99
CA GLN A 110 -14.70 70.82 31.72
C GLN A 110 -14.11 70.09 32.95
N ILE A 111 -14.87 69.17 33.56
CA ILE A 111 -14.41 68.38 34.72
C ILE A 111 -13.30 67.41 34.28
N ASP A 112 -13.51 66.70 33.16
CA ASP A 112 -12.51 65.77 32.61
C ASP A 112 -11.20 66.50 32.27
N LEU A 113 -11.30 67.70 31.70
CA LEU A 113 -10.14 68.53 31.38
C LEU A 113 -9.40 68.98 32.65
N ASN A 114 -10.13 69.45 33.67
CA ASN A 114 -9.53 69.87 34.94
C ASN A 114 -8.80 68.71 35.63
N GLU A 115 -9.40 67.52 35.63
CA GLU A 115 -8.79 66.32 36.20
C GLU A 115 -7.57 65.88 35.39
N THR A 116 -7.64 65.91 34.06
CA THR A 116 -6.49 65.60 33.19
C THR A 116 -5.31 66.55 33.46
N CYS A 117 -5.56 67.85 33.55
CA CYS A 117 -4.55 68.84 33.92
C CYS A 117 -3.93 68.58 35.30
N ARG A 118 -4.77 68.22 36.30
CA ARG A 118 -4.31 67.86 37.65
C ARG A 118 -3.41 66.64 37.66
N VAL A 119 -3.81 65.57 36.96
CA VAL A 119 -3.03 64.32 36.88
C VAL A 119 -1.73 64.53 36.10
N HIS A 120 -1.74 65.31 35.02
CA HIS A 120 -0.54 65.68 34.27
C HIS A 120 0.50 66.37 35.16
N GLU A 121 0.10 67.41 35.91
CA GLU A 121 1.03 68.11 36.82
C GLU A 121 1.52 67.19 37.95
N SER A 122 0.67 66.31 38.47
CA SER A 122 1.09 65.31 39.45
C SER A 122 2.12 64.32 38.91
N LEU A 123 2.03 63.93 37.64
CA LEU A 123 3.03 63.07 36.99
C LEU A 123 4.34 63.81 36.74
N LYS A 124 4.26 65.06 36.28
CA LYS A 124 5.41 65.94 36.07
C LYS A 124 6.27 66.05 37.32
N VAL A 125 5.64 66.22 38.49
CA VAL A 125 6.33 66.33 39.79
C VAL A 125 7.26 65.14 40.07
N LYS A 126 6.91 63.94 39.63
CA LYS A 126 7.71 62.72 39.86
C LYS A 126 9.07 62.74 39.14
N TYR A 127 9.20 63.52 38.07
CA TYR A 127 10.41 63.56 37.22
C TYR A 127 11.03 64.96 37.10
N THR A 128 10.60 65.93 37.92
CA THR A 128 11.04 67.34 37.85
C THR A 128 12.55 67.53 37.85
N GLN A 129 13.33 66.60 38.42
CA GLN A 129 14.79 66.72 38.50
C GLN A 129 15.49 66.61 37.14
N THR A 130 14.88 65.96 36.14
CA THR A 130 15.49 65.69 34.83
C THR A 130 14.68 66.23 33.65
N LEU A 131 13.40 66.52 33.87
CA LEU A 131 12.46 66.92 32.83
C LEU A 131 12.77 68.32 32.30
N TYR A 132 12.89 68.46 30.98
CA TYR A 132 13.14 69.73 30.30
C TYR A 132 11.84 70.38 29.82
N ASP A 133 10.91 69.58 29.27
CA ASP A 133 9.63 70.06 28.74
C ASP A 133 8.52 69.01 28.94
N SER A 134 7.27 69.46 29.02
CA SER A 134 6.08 68.62 29.20
C SER A 134 4.87 69.17 28.46
N ARG A 135 4.23 68.33 27.64
CA ARG A 135 3.04 68.69 26.84
C ARG A 135 1.87 67.75 27.14
N CYS A 136 0.66 68.30 27.13
CA CYS A 136 -0.59 67.56 27.34
C CYS A 136 -1.42 67.58 26.05
N VAL A 137 -1.52 66.44 25.36
CA VAL A 137 -2.34 66.26 24.16
C VAL A 137 -3.75 65.88 24.57
N VAL A 138 -4.74 66.70 24.19
CA VAL A 138 -6.15 66.54 24.55
C VAL A 138 -6.99 66.49 23.29
N PHE A 139 -7.76 65.40 23.14
CA PHE A 139 -8.69 65.22 22.03
C PHE A 139 -10.13 65.59 22.40
N GLY A 140 -10.87 66.14 21.44
CA GLY A 140 -12.32 66.33 21.50
C GLY A 140 -12.80 67.68 22.03
N VAL A 141 -11.89 68.64 22.29
CA VAL A 141 -12.20 69.96 22.85
C VAL A 141 -11.27 71.01 22.22
N ASN A 142 -11.69 72.28 22.18
CA ASN A 142 -10.86 73.44 21.82
C ASN A 142 -10.19 73.44 20.42
N ASP A 143 -10.62 72.59 19.49
CA ASP A 143 -10.08 72.55 18.12
C ASP A 143 -11.21 72.33 17.11
N GLY A 144 -11.44 73.31 16.24
CA GLY A 144 -12.54 73.34 15.26
C GLY A 144 -13.89 73.87 15.79
N PRO A 145 -14.85 74.17 14.89
CA PRO A 145 -16.15 74.76 15.24
C PRO A 145 -17.12 73.79 15.93
N ASP A 146 -16.92 72.47 15.76
CA ASP A 146 -17.80 71.42 16.28
C ASP A 146 -17.36 70.84 17.64
N THR A 147 -16.32 71.41 18.26
CA THR A 147 -15.84 70.97 19.58
C THR A 147 -16.18 71.97 20.69
N PRO A 148 -16.46 71.48 21.92
CA PRO A 148 -16.73 72.36 23.05
C PRO A 148 -15.47 73.15 23.43
N VAL A 149 -15.67 74.43 23.78
CA VAL A 149 -14.61 75.34 24.21
C VAL A 149 -14.51 75.35 25.74
N PHE A 150 -13.36 74.96 26.26
CA PHE A 150 -13.03 74.83 27.69
C PHE A 150 -11.74 75.58 28.03
N SER A 151 -11.62 76.11 29.24
CA SER A 151 -10.41 76.81 29.71
C SER A 151 -9.58 75.90 30.60
N THR A 152 -8.26 75.88 30.42
CA THR A 152 -7.35 75.18 31.35
C THR A 152 -7.32 75.87 32.72
N PRO A 153 -7.21 75.13 33.84
CA PRO A 153 -7.04 75.69 35.18
C PRO A 153 -5.83 76.63 35.30
N SER A 154 -5.91 77.66 36.16
CA SER A 154 -4.84 78.64 36.36
C SER A 154 -3.54 78.07 36.95
N ASN A 155 -3.61 76.91 37.60
CA ASN A 155 -2.47 76.19 38.15
C ASN A 155 -1.79 75.24 37.15
N PHE A 156 -2.36 75.07 35.94
CA PHE A 156 -1.75 74.28 34.88
C PHE A 156 -0.67 75.10 34.17
N LYS A 157 0.59 74.67 34.30
CA LYS A 157 1.77 75.42 33.79
C LYS A 157 2.38 74.77 32.56
N SER A 158 2.00 73.54 32.24
CA SER A 158 2.41 72.85 31.01
C SER A 158 1.63 73.34 29.78
N GLN A 159 2.15 73.08 28.58
CA GLN A 159 1.46 73.42 27.33
C GLN A 159 0.38 72.36 27.03
N ALA A 160 -0.87 72.77 26.84
CA ALA A 160 -1.93 71.92 26.32
C ALA A 160 -2.01 72.04 24.79
N LEU A 161 -2.08 70.90 24.11
CA LEU A 161 -2.28 70.79 22.66
C LEU A 161 -3.65 70.18 22.43
N PHE A 162 -4.51 70.91 21.73
CA PHE A 162 -5.91 70.52 21.50
C PHE A 162 -6.12 70.04 20.06
N PHE A 163 -6.86 68.95 19.92
CA PHE A 163 -7.17 68.36 18.62
C PHE A 163 -8.62 67.89 18.57
N ALA A 164 -9.30 68.09 17.44
CA ALA A 164 -10.73 67.81 17.31
C ALA A 164 -11.05 66.32 17.47
N SER A 165 -10.17 65.46 16.93
CA SER A 165 -10.36 64.00 16.86
C SER A 165 -9.04 63.26 17.11
N ASP A 166 -9.14 62.04 17.66
CA ASP A 166 -8.04 61.08 17.84
C ASP A 166 -7.69 60.27 16.56
N GLY A 167 -8.26 60.66 15.41
CA GLY A 167 -8.02 60.07 14.08
C GLY A 167 -6.83 60.65 13.30
N GLU A 168 -6.75 60.37 12.00
CA GLU A 168 -5.67 60.86 11.11
C GLU A 168 -5.82 62.35 10.72
N GLU A 169 -6.99 62.94 11.00
CA GLU A 169 -7.33 64.34 10.65
C GLU A 169 -6.57 65.40 11.48
N SER A 170 -5.93 65.02 12.60
CA SER A 170 -5.14 65.91 13.46
C SER A 170 -3.73 66.19 12.91
N ALA A 171 -3.61 66.67 11.66
CA ALA A 171 -2.35 66.76 10.90
C ALA A 171 -1.25 67.65 11.54
N SER A 172 -1.60 68.57 12.44
CA SER A 172 -0.63 69.42 13.14
C SER A 172 0.04 68.72 14.33
N LEU A 173 -0.38 67.50 14.71
CA LEU A 173 0.24 66.74 15.80
C LEU A 173 1.72 66.47 15.51
N GLU A 174 2.05 66.12 14.26
CA GLU A 174 3.42 65.84 13.83
C GLU A 174 4.34 67.06 13.94
N GLU A 175 3.83 68.23 13.55
CA GLU A 175 4.55 69.50 13.61
C GLU A 175 4.79 69.91 15.07
N ASN A 176 3.76 69.82 15.92
CA ASN A 176 3.87 70.08 17.36
C ASN A 176 4.86 69.12 18.06
N LEU A 177 4.90 67.86 17.65
CA LEU A 177 5.88 66.91 18.19
C LEU A 177 7.31 67.21 17.71
N SER A 178 7.47 67.63 16.46
CA SER A 178 8.77 68.05 15.93
C SER A 178 9.31 69.31 16.64
N GLU A 179 8.42 70.25 16.95
CA GLU A 179 8.72 71.43 17.76
C GLU A 179 9.09 71.04 19.20
N PHE A 180 8.35 70.12 19.82
CA PHE A 180 8.67 69.58 21.15
C PHE A 180 10.06 68.93 21.20
N LEU A 181 10.39 68.10 20.21
CA LEU A 181 11.73 67.51 20.14
C LEU A 181 12.82 68.57 19.95
N SER A 182 12.51 69.63 19.19
CA SER A 182 13.41 70.77 19.00
C SER A 182 13.64 71.55 20.31
N SER A 183 12.58 71.78 21.11
CA SER A 183 12.71 72.44 22.42
C SER A 183 13.60 71.64 23.37
N LEU A 184 13.40 70.32 23.43
CA LEU A 184 14.22 69.41 24.23
C LEU A 184 15.69 69.45 23.81
N PHE A 185 15.97 69.44 22.49
CA PHE A 185 17.33 69.51 21.98
C PHE A 185 18.04 70.82 22.38
N TRP A 186 17.39 71.97 22.26
CA TRP A 186 18.05 73.24 22.58
C TRP A 186 18.37 73.39 24.07
N VAL A 187 17.53 72.84 24.96
CA VAL A 187 17.83 72.75 26.39
C VAL A 187 19.02 71.82 26.63
N LEU A 188 19.05 70.66 25.96
CA LEU A 188 20.18 69.72 26.04
C LEU A 188 21.49 70.37 25.57
N GLU A 189 21.48 71.07 24.44
CA GLU A 189 22.67 71.72 23.87
C GLU A 189 23.18 72.84 24.79
N SER A 190 22.26 73.62 25.39
CA SER A 190 22.62 74.60 26.42
C SER A 190 23.31 73.95 27.61
N LYS A 191 22.81 72.79 28.08
CA LYS A 191 23.40 72.04 29.19
C LYS A 191 24.75 71.44 28.84
N ARG A 192 24.93 70.93 27.62
CA ARG A 192 26.22 70.46 27.10
C ARG A 192 27.26 71.59 27.10
N HIS A 193 26.88 72.78 26.64
CA HIS A 193 27.77 73.94 26.65
C HIS A 193 28.15 74.40 28.07
N GLU A 194 27.19 74.43 29.00
CA GLU A 194 27.43 74.73 30.42
C GLU A 194 28.50 73.79 30.99
N ARG A 195 28.37 72.48 30.75
CA ARG A 195 29.33 71.46 31.20
C ARG A 195 30.70 71.56 30.53
N SER A 196 30.75 71.86 29.23
CA SER A 196 32.03 71.98 28.50
C SER A 196 32.93 73.13 28.99
N ARG A 197 32.34 74.17 29.61
CA ARG A 197 33.04 75.37 30.10
C ARG A 197 33.39 75.30 31.59
N GLU A 198 33.03 74.22 32.27
CA GLU A 198 33.27 74.03 33.69
C GLU A 198 34.79 73.88 33.94
N LYS A 199 35.36 74.75 34.78
CA LYS A 199 36.80 74.70 35.10
C LYS A 199 37.10 73.44 35.90
N ILE A 200 38.24 72.80 35.63
CA ILE A 200 38.72 71.57 36.29
C ILE A 200 38.65 71.63 37.84
N GLU A 201 38.91 72.80 38.43
CA GLU A 201 38.89 73.02 39.88
C GLU A 201 37.49 73.08 40.50
N ARG A 202 36.44 73.26 39.70
CA ARG A 202 35.04 73.42 40.14
C ARG A 202 34.14 72.26 39.73
N VAL A 203 34.70 71.20 39.15
CA VAL A 203 33.93 70.07 38.61
C VAL A 203 33.16 69.36 39.73
N SER A 204 31.83 69.36 39.64
CA SER A 204 30.97 68.60 40.56
C SER A 204 31.18 67.09 40.40
N LEU A 205 31.38 66.36 41.51
CA LEU A 205 31.45 64.89 41.48
C LEU A 205 30.08 64.30 41.13
N LEU A 206 30.02 63.56 40.03
CA LEU A 206 28.84 62.77 39.65
C LEU A 206 28.87 61.41 40.35
N LEU A 207 27.69 60.91 40.75
CA LEU A 207 27.54 59.69 41.55
C LEU A 207 26.46 58.80 40.96
N ALA A 208 26.69 57.49 40.97
CA ALA A 208 25.60 56.51 40.80
C ALA A 208 24.74 56.47 42.08
N PRO A 209 23.46 56.01 42.00
CA PRO A 209 22.52 56.10 43.13
C PRO A 209 23.02 55.49 44.44
N PHE A 210 23.75 54.38 44.38
CA PHE A 210 24.26 53.66 45.54
C PHE A 210 25.60 54.22 46.08
N GLU A 211 26.33 55.01 45.29
CA GLU A 211 27.64 55.57 45.69
C GLU A 211 27.51 56.70 46.72
N ARG A 212 26.33 57.33 46.88
CA ARG A 212 26.14 58.52 47.74
C ARG A 212 26.63 58.31 49.19
N LYS A 213 26.54 57.08 49.71
CA LYS A 213 26.98 56.74 51.07
C LYS A 213 28.48 56.52 51.18
N ASP A 214 29.14 56.10 50.09
CA ASP A 214 30.55 55.73 50.06
C ASP A 214 31.49 56.95 50.08
N PHE A 215 30.95 58.14 49.75
CA PHE A 215 31.71 59.39 49.67
C PHE A 215 31.50 60.34 50.86
N VAL A 216 30.76 59.91 51.89
CA VAL A 216 30.57 60.69 53.12
C VAL A 216 31.85 60.67 53.96
N GLY A 217 32.43 61.85 54.21
CA GLY A 217 33.63 62.01 55.06
C GLY A 217 34.98 61.85 54.35
N LEU A 218 35.00 61.74 53.02
CA LEU A 218 36.24 61.71 52.23
C LEU A 218 36.74 63.12 51.86
N ASP A 219 38.06 63.29 51.77
CA ASP A 219 38.69 64.52 51.29
C ASP A 219 38.50 64.69 49.77
N MET A 220 37.51 65.49 49.41
CA MET A 220 37.14 65.79 48.02
C MET A 220 38.18 66.62 47.27
N GLU A 221 39.13 67.25 47.97
CA GLU A 221 40.15 68.10 47.35
C GLU A 221 41.42 67.34 46.95
N SER A 222 41.56 66.07 47.34
CA SER A 222 42.71 65.24 46.99
C SER A 222 42.93 65.13 45.47
N ARG A 223 44.20 65.01 45.03
CA ARG A 223 44.57 64.89 43.62
C ARG A 223 43.86 63.73 42.90
N SER A 224 43.63 62.63 43.61
CA SER A 224 42.91 61.46 43.09
C SER A 224 41.42 61.75 42.88
N ASN A 225 40.77 62.42 43.83
CA ASN A 225 39.34 62.77 43.74
C ASN A 225 39.07 63.87 42.70
N ARG A 226 40.00 64.81 42.51
CA ARG A 226 39.94 65.77 41.39
C ARG A 226 40.03 65.06 40.04
N LYS A 227 41.00 64.14 39.86
CA LYS A 227 41.09 63.31 38.65
C LYS A 227 39.83 62.47 38.42
N ARG A 228 39.23 61.92 39.49
CA ARG A 228 37.96 61.20 39.42
C ARG A 228 36.83 62.07 38.89
N SER A 229 36.66 63.25 39.49
CA SER A 229 35.62 64.20 39.10
C SER A 229 35.77 64.61 37.63
N VAL A 230 37.00 64.88 37.19
CA VAL A 230 37.31 65.16 35.77
C VAL A 230 36.98 63.98 34.86
N GLY A 231 37.38 62.75 35.21
CA GLY A 231 37.10 61.55 34.42
C GLY A 231 35.60 61.30 34.27
N ARG A 232 34.84 61.38 35.37
CA ARG A 232 33.37 61.20 35.37
C ARG A 232 32.66 62.30 34.59
N MET A 233 33.09 63.56 34.73
CA MET A 233 32.56 64.68 33.96
C MET A 233 32.85 64.54 32.47
N THR A 234 34.06 64.13 32.10
CA THR A 234 34.44 63.91 30.70
C THR A 234 33.58 62.81 30.07
N LYS A 235 33.32 61.73 30.81
CA LYS A 235 32.38 60.69 30.41
C LYS A 235 30.97 61.26 30.19
N HIS A 236 30.46 62.02 31.16
CA HIS A 236 29.13 62.64 31.09
C HIS A 236 28.99 63.60 29.90
N LEU A 237 30.04 64.39 29.61
CA LEU A 237 30.10 65.24 28.43
C LEU A 237 30.05 64.42 27.14
N GLY A 238 30.72 63.25 27.11
CA GLY A 238 30.59 62.27 26.05
C GLY A 238 29.14 61.82 25.83
N ASP A 239 28.41 61.51 26.90
CA ASP A 239 26.99 61.12 26.80
C ASP A 239 26.11 62.26 26.24
N LEU A 240 26.32 63.50 26.69
CA LEU A 240 25.59 64.67 26.17
C LEU A 240 25.92 64.95 24.69
N CYS A 241 27.18 64.82 24.28
CA CYS A 241 27.59 64.92 22.88
C CYS A 241 26.92 63.82 22.03
N LEU A 242 26.83 62.60 22.56
CA LEU A 242 26.18 61.48 21.88
C LEU A 242 24.69 61.73 21.65
N GLN A 243 23.95 62.21 22.66
CA GLN A 243 22.52 62.57 22.54
C GLN A 243 22.28 63.82 21.68
N ALA A 244 23.25 64.73 21.59
CA ALA A 244 23.19 65.92 20.72
C ALA A 244 23.54 65.62 19.25
N GLY A 245 23.84 64.37 18.90
CA GLY A 245 24.21 63.95 17.54
C GLY A 245 25.66 64.23 17.15
N LEU A 246 26.53 64.59 18.10
CA LEU A 246 27.97 64.85 17.90
C LEU A 246 28.79 63.59 18.15
N LEU A 247 28.67 62.61 17.25
CA LEU A 247 29.24 61.27 17.44
C LEU A 247 30.79 61.26 17.54
N GLY A 248 31.47 62.11 16.76
CA GLY A 248 32.94 62.20 16.78
C GLY A 248 33.50 62.80 18.08
N ASP A 249 32.86 63.86 18.58
CA ASP A 249 33.24 64.47 19.86
C ASP A 249 32.97 63.51 21.02
N ALA A 250 31.83 62.79 20.97
CA ALA A 250 31.50 61.77 21.96
C ALA A 250 32.59 60.69 22.05
N LEU A 251 33.06 60.14 20.92
CA LEU A 251 34.16 59.17 20.90
C LEU A 251 35.42 59.70 21.59
N THR A 252 35.81 60.93 21.27
CA THR A 252 37.02 61.55 21.82
C THR A 252 36.90 61.70 23.34
N HIS A 253 35.74 62.15 23.83
CA HIS A 253 35.47 62.26 25.26
C HIS A 253 35.46 60.90 25.97
N TYR A 254 34.88 59.85 25.36
CA TYR A 254 34.88 58.52 25.98
C TYR A 254 36.28 57.92 26.09
N HIS A 255 37.13 58.05 25.08
CA HIS A 255 38.54 57.61 25.15
C HIS A 255 39.29 58.35 26.27
N ALA A 256 39.20 59.68 26.31
CA ALA A 256 39.85 60.49 27.34
C ALA A 256 39.35 60.17 28.76
N ALA A 257 38.05 59.91 28.91
CA ALA A 257 37.47 59.48 30.17
C ALA A 257 37.96 58.10 30.58
N ALA A 258 37.98 57.13 29.67
CA ALA A 258 38.44 55.77 29.94
C ALA A 258 39.91 55.75 30.42
N ASP A 259 40.80 56.52 29.78
CA ASP A 259 42.21 56.59 30.20
C ASP A 259 42.38 57.23 31.58
N THR A 260 41.63 58.31 31.83
CA THR A 260 41.64 59.00 33.13
C THR A 260 41.14 58.08 34.25
N LEU A 261 39.99 57.44 34.05
CA LEU A 261 39.32 56.58 35.03
C LEU A 261 40.11 55.29 35.30
N ARG A 262 40.74 54.72 34.26
CA ARG A 262 41.63 53.56 34.38
C ARG A 262 42.85 53.88 35.25
N SER A 263 43.43 55.07 35.12
CA SER A 263 44.60 55.48 35.91
C SER A 263 44.35 55.61 37.42
N ILE A 264 43.08 55.71 37.83
CA ILE A 264 42.66 55.86 39.23
C ILE A 264 41.81 54.68 39.74
N ASN A 265 41.70 53.60 38.96
CA ASN A 265 40.92 52.39 39.28
C ASN A 265 39.44 52.66 39.60
N ASP A 266 38.81 53.66 38.95
CA ASP A 266 37.36 53.88 39.06
C ASP A 266 36.61 52.93 38.12
N TRP A 267 36.51 51.66 38.52
CA TRP A 267 36.02 50.57 37.66
C TRP A 267 34.57 50.77 37.20
N LEU A 268 33.68 51.24 38.08
CA LEU A 268 32.27 51.44 37.75
C LEU A 268 32.10 52.43 36.59
N TRP A 269 32.74 53.60 36.69
CA TRP A 269 32.66 54.64 35.68
C TRP A 269 33.51 54.33 34.45
N LEU A 270 34.62 53.58 34.60
CA LEU A 270 35.37 53.03 33.47
C LEU A 270 34.49 52.09 32.65
N GLY A 271 33.73 51.19 33.30
CA GLY A 271 32.77 50.32 32.62
C GLY A 271 31.76 51.12 31.80
N SER A 272 31.21 52.18 32.39
CA SER A 272 30.27 53.07 31.68
C SER A 272 30.89 53.87 30.54
N ALA A 273 32.16 54.28 30.66
CA ALA A 273 32.90 54.90 29.57
C ALA A 273 33.14 53.90 28.42
N CYS A 274 33.49 52.64 28.72
CA CYS A 274 33.62 51.58 27.71
C CYS A 274 32.28 51.24 27.04
N GLU A 275 31.18 51.21 27.79
CA GLU A 275 29.82 51.01 27.26
C GLU A 275 29.45 52.16 26.30
N GLY A 276 29.63 53.41 26.72
CA GLY A 276 29.37 54.60 25.90
C GLY A 276 30.25 54.68 24.66
N LEU A 277 31.53 54.32 24.77
CA LEU A 277 32.46 54.22 23.65
C LEU A 277 31.99 53.20 22.60
N SER A 278 31.51 52.05 23.09
CA SER A 278 30.95 51.00 22.23
C SER A 278 29.67 51.46 21.55
N ALA A 279 28.77 52.12 22.29
CA ALA A 279 27.53 52.66 21.76
C ALA A 279 27.76 53.74 20.69
N ALA A 280 28.68 54.68 20.93
CA ALA A 280 29.08 55.69 19.96
C ALA A 280 29.68 55.08 18.68
N SER A 281 30.54 54.06 18.83
CA SER A 281 31.13 53.33 17.69
C SER A 281 30.06 52.61 16.87
N VAL A 282 29.06 51.99 17.53
CA VAL A 282 27.91 51.35 16.87
C VAL A 282 27.04 52.37 16.14
N CYS A 283 26.77 53.54 16.73
CA CYS A 283 25.98 54.59 16.08
C CYS A 283 26.64 55.11 14.79
N ILE A 284 27.98 55.14 14.73
CA ILE A 284 28.75 55.58 13.56
C ILE A 284 28.80 54.48 12.49
N ARG A 285 29.18 53.25 12.86
CA ARG A 285 29.36 52.15 11.90
C ARG A 285 28.03 51.59 11.39
N PHE A 286 27.03 51.53 12.26
CA PHE A 286 25.76 50.87 11.99
C PHE A 286 24.56 51.77 12.27
N PRO A 287 24.42 52.92 11.58
CA PRO A 287 23.35 53.88 11.82
C PRO A 287 21.95 53.30 11.54
N ASN A 288 21.85 52.30 10.66
CA ASN A 288 20.59 51.68 10.26
C ASN A 288 20.14 50.50 11.14
N MET A 289 20.95 50.04 12.11
CA MET A 289 20.57 48.95 13.03
C MET A 289 19.37 49.29 13.93
N ASN A 290 18.96 50.56 13.98
CA ASN A 290 17.78 51.04 14.69
C ASN A 290 16.44 50.78 13.99
N LYS A 291 16.44 50.35 12.72
CA LYS A 291 15.20 50.12 11.99
C LYS A 291 14.56 48.82 12.48
N ILE A 292 13.63 48.94 13.43
CA ILE A 292 12.67 47.88 13.73
C ILE A 292 11.88 47.67 12.43
N CYS A 293 12.09 46.54 11.76
CA CYS A 293 11.26 46.14 10.64
C CYS A 293 9.83 45.97 11.17
N PRO A 294 8.82 46.70 10.67
CA PRO A 294 7.45 46.45 11.09
C PRO A 294 7.11 45.01 10.73
N VAL A 295 6.74 44.22 11.73
CA VAL A 295 6.23 42.86 11.56
C VAL A 295 5.12 42.92 10.51
N GLN A 296 5.36 42.33 9.34
CA GLN A 296 4.32 42.16 8.33
C GLN A 296 3.19 41.36 8.97
N ARG A 297 2.03 41.98 9.10
CA ARG A 297 0.81 41.35 9.61
C ARG A 297 0.46 40.15 8.72
N ASN A 298 0.42 38.98 9.35
CA ASN A 298 -0.30 37.76 9.00
C ASN A 298 -0.31 37.37 7.50
N SER A 299 0.66 36.56 7.09
CA SER A 299 0.42 35.52 6.09
C SER A 299 -0.02 34.25 6.83
N SER A 300 -1.31 34.15 7.14
CA SER A 300 -1.95 32.87 7.39
C SER A 300 -1.77 31.99 6.15
N LEU A 301 -1.43 30.71 6.37
CA LEU A 301 -1.13 29.65 5.37
C LEU A 301 0.30 29.65 4.82
N ARG A 302 1.21 28.97 5.55
CA ARG A 302 2.03 27.83 5.07
C ARG A 302 3.00 27.39 6.18
N GLU A 303 2.56 26.49 7.04
CA GLU A 303 3.45 25.52 7.69
C GLU A 303 3.20 24.17 7.02
N GLY A 304 4.27 23.49 6.59
CA GLY A 304 4.17 22.20 5.91
C GLY A 304 4.76 22.16 4.50
N THR A 305 5.98 22.67 4.30
CA THR A 305 6.93 22.10 3.33
C THR A 305 8.29 22.74 3.57
N ALA A 306 9.29 21.93 3.95
CA ALA A 306 10.68 22.34 3.84
C ALA A 306 10.93 22.78 2.38
N PRO A 307 11.49 23.97 2.13
CA PRO A 307 11.86 24.33 0.78
C PRO A 307 13.00 23.38 0.37
N LYS A 308 12.75 22.54 -0.64
CA LYS A 308 13.84 21.99 -1.44
C LYS A 308 14.62 23.20 -1.96
N LEU A 309 15.85 23.35 -1.49
CA LEU A 309 16.86 24.22 -2.08
C LEU A 309 17.06 23.75 -3.51
N ASN A 310 16.34 24.39 -4.44
CA ASN A 310 16.80 24.49 -5.81
C ASN A 310 18.01 25.42 -5.78
N GLU A 311 19.18 24.85 -6.09
CA GLU A 311 20.36 25.58 -6.49
C GLU A 311 20.03 26.47 -7.69
N LYS A 312 19.60 27.70 -7.43
CA LYS A 312 19.79 28.84 -8.33
C LYS A 312 20.18 30.03 -7.46
N GLN A 313 21.45 30.39 -7.60
CA GLN A 313 22.07 31.61 -7.10
C GLN A 313 21.11 32.79 -7.27
N ASN A 314 20.66 33.36 -6.15
CA ASN A 314 20.37 34.78 -5.99
C ASN A 314 20.22 35.06 -4.49
N ASN A 315 21.33 35.53 -3.91
CA ASN A 315 21.42 36.03 -2.54
C ASN A 315 20.47 37.22 -2.36
N LEU A 316 19.40 37.03 -1.60
CA LEU A 316 18.66 38.11 -0.93
C LEU A 316 18.69 37.83 0.58
N ALA A 317 19.90 37.65 1.11
CA ALA A 317 20.17 38.05 2.48
C ALA A 317 20.24 39.58 2.45
N THR A 318 19.42 40.26 3.24
CA THR A 318 19.63 41.67 3.54
C THR A 318 20.91 41.76 4.37
N GLU A 319 22.07 41.65 3.70
CA GLU A 319 23.36 41.94 4.29
C GLU A 319 23.31 43.40 4.76
N ILE A 320 23.26 43.61 6.08
CA ILE A 320 23.63 44.89 6.68
C ILE A 320 25.15 44.97 6.54
N LEU A 321 25.62 45.21 5.33
CA LEU A 321 26.99 45.63 5.06
C LEU A 321 27.21 46.96 5.79
N GLU A 322 28.34 47.11 6.48
CA GLU A 322 28.87 48.43 6.80
C GLU A 322 28.77 49.28 5.52
N PRO A 323 28.09 50.44 5.55
CA PRO A 323 27.93 51.23 4.34
C PRO A 323 29.31 51.55 3.80
N SER A 324 29.66 50.97 2.66
CA SER A 324 31.03 50.97 2.10
C SER A 324 31.52 52.38 1.71
N SER A 325 30.67 53.40 1.90
CA SER A 325 30.83 54.80 1.56
C SER A 325 30.99 55.74 2.77
N LEU A 326 31.02 55.24 4.01
CA LEU A 326 31.21 56.10 5.19
C LEU A 326 32.70 56.32 5.48
N VAL A 327 33.16 57.57 5.38
CA VAL A 327 34.46 57.99 5.92
C VAL A 327 34.38 57.89 7.45
N LEU A 328 34.99 56.84 8.00
CA LEU A 328 34.98 56.61 9.44
C LEU A 328 35.89 57.65 10.14
N PRO A 329 35.42 58.31 11.21
CA PRO A 329 36.26 59.11 12.08
C PRO A 329 37.45 58.31 12.63
N THR A 330 38.55 58.99 12.95
CA THR A 330 39.67 58.38 13.67
C THR A 330 39.21 57.86 15.04
N ASN A 331 39.71 56.70 15.48
CA ASN A 331 39.43 56.08 16.80
C ASN A 331 38.05 55.41 16.98
N VAL A 332 37.34 55.08 15.90
CA VAL A 332 36.11 54.25 15.94
C VAL A 332 36.48 52.78 16.13
N LEU A 333 35.96 52.13 17.18
CA LEU A 333 36.24 50.72 17.48
C LEU A 333 35.78 49.79 16.35
N THR A 334 36.60 48.80 15.98
CA THR A 334 36.22 47.71 15.08
C THR A 334 35.14 46.80 15.69
N PRO A 335 34.41 45.99 14.89
CA PRO A 335 33.39 45.07 15.41
C PRO A 335 33.88 44.15 16.54
N GLU A 336 35.11 43.62 16.44
CA GLU A 336 35.70 42.77 17.48
C GLU A 336 36.05 43.57 18.74
N GLU A 337 36.57 44.79 18.59
CA GLU A 337 36.88 45.70 19.68
C GLU A 337 35.62 46.18 20.40
N ILE A 338 34.50 46.37 19.69
CA ILE A 338 33.20 46.68 20.29
C ILE A 338 32.80 45.55 21.26
N CYS A 339 32.86 44.29 20.82
CA CYS A 339 32.55 43.16 21.69
C CYS A 339 33.55 43.03 22.86
N LYS A 340 34.83 43.31 22.64
CA LYS A 340 35.85 43.33 23.72
C LYS A 340 35.57 44.42 24.75
N SER A 341 35.22 45.63 24.30
CA SER A 341 34.88 46.78 25.14
C SER A 341 33.62 46.50 25.97
N TYR A 342 32.59 45.88 25.39
CA TYR A 342 31.42 45.40 26.14
C TYR A 342 31.77 44.33 27.19
N ARG A 343 32.65 43.37 26.87
CA ARG A 343 33.13 42.39 27.88
C ARG A 343 33.82 43.10 29.04
N GLU A 344 34.69 44.05 28.75
CA GLU A 344 35.38 44.84 29.76
C GLU A 344 34.37 45.60 30.63
N SER A 345 33.36 46.24 30.02
CA SER A 345 32.27 46.90 30.74
C SER A 345 31.53 45.95 31.68
N ILE A 346 31.17 44.74 31.21
CA ILE A 346 30.46 43.74 32.02
C ILE A 346 31.31 43.28 33.20
N ILE A 347 32.60 43.01 32.97
CA ILE A 347 33.55 42.62 34.04
C ILE A 347 33.68 43.72 35.09
N HIS A 348 33.67 44.99 34.67
CA HIS A 348 33.76 46.09 35.63
C HIS A 348 32.45 46.28 36.40
N TYR A 349 31.29 46.12 35.77
CA TYR A 349 29.99 46.16 36.45
C TYR A 349 29.81 45.00 37.45
N SER A 350 30.25 43.79 37.11
CA SER A 350 30.13 42.62 37.98
C SER A 350 30.92 42.72 39.29
N LYS A 351 31.82 43.70 39.43
CA LYS A 351 32.53 44.01 40.69
C LYS A 351 31.62 44.67 41.73
N TYR A 352 30.44 45.17 41.35
CA TYR A 352 29.54 45.93 42.20
C TYR A 352 28.18 45.25 42.32
N GLN A 353 27.81 44.78 43.52
CA GLN A 353 26.55 44.07 43.75
C GLN A 353 25.31 44.87 43.34
N ASN A 354 25.32 46.19 43.54
CA ASN A 354 24.20 47.08 43.23
C ASN A 354 24.18 47.56 41.77
N ALA A 355 25.10 47.07 40.92
CA ALA A 355 25.17 47.37 39.50
C ALA A 355 24.55 46.29 38.61
N GLY A 356 23.89 45.26 39.18
CA GLY A 356 23.35 44.15 38.39
C GLY A 356 22.31 44.57 37.33
N VAL A 357 21.61 45.70 37.52
CA VAL A 357 20.65 46.24 36.53
C VAL A 357 21.39 46.69 35.27
N VAL A 358 22.41 47.55 35.41
CA VAL A 358 23.24 48.02 34.29
C VAL A 358 24.03 46.87 33.66
N GLU A 359 24.50 45.92 34.47
CA GLU A 359 25.20 44.72 34.00
C GLU A 359 24.30 43.87 33.09
N THR A 360 23.05 43.62 33.51
CA THR A 360 22.09 42.82 32.76
C THR A 360 21.76 43.46 31.41
N GLU A 361 21.46 44.75 31.40
CA GLU A 361 21.16 45.48 30.17
C GLU A 361 22.36 45.53 29.23
N THR A 362 23.57 45.69 29.77
CA THR A 362 24.81 45.68 28.98
C THR A 362 25.05 44.32 28.33
N CYS A 363 24.77 43.22 29.04
CA CYS A 363 24.81 41.88 28.45
C CYS A 363 23.82 41.74 27.28
N PHE A 364 22.60 42.25 27.42
CA PHE A 364 21.60 42.22 26.33
C PHE A 364 22.01 43.08 25.12
N LYS A 365 22.54 44.29 25.35
CA LYS A 365 23.06 45.15 24.27
C LYS A 365 24.20 44.47 23.53
N ALA A 366 25.17 43.92 24.26
CA ALA A 366 26.31 43.21 23.70
C ALA A 366 25.88 41.96 22.91
N ALA A 367 24.91 41.19 23.44
CA ALA A 367 24.36 40.02 22.76
C ALA A 367 23.62 40.40 21.47
N ARG A 368 22.84 41.49 21.46
CA ARG A 368 22.16 42.00 20.26
C ARG A 368 23.16 42.39 19.18
N ILE A 369 24.17 43.17 19.53
CA ILE A 369 25.21 43.57 18.58
C ILE A 369 25.96 42.35 18.03
N ALA A 370 26.37 41.43 18.91
CA ALA A 370 27.03 40.20 18.48
C ALA A 370 26.13 39.34 17.57
N ALA A 371 24.82 39.26 17.83
CA ALA A 371 23.87 38.56 16.98
C ALA A 371 23.75 39.19 15.60
N GLU A 372 23.71 40.52 15.52
CA GLU A 372 23.61 41.29 14.26
C GLU A 372 24.89 41.20 13.42
N LEU A 373 26.04 41.14 14.09
CA LEU A 373 27.35 40.88 13.48
C LEU A 373 27.60 39.39 13.17
N ASN A 374 26.60 38.53 13.39
CA ASN A 374 26.68 37.07 13.22
C ASN A 374 27.80 36.38 14.05
N LEU A 375 28.20 36.98 15.17
CA LEU A 375 29.16 36.44 16.14
C LEU A 375 28.45 35.54 17.17
N VAL A 376 27.88 34.42 16.71
CA VAL A 376 26.97 33.54 17.47
C VAL A 376 27.56 33.07 18.81
N LEU A 377 28.82 32.66 18.85
CA LEU A 377 29.48 32.19 20.08
C LEU A 377 29.60 33.31 21.12
N GLN A 378 29.94 34.53 20.68
CA GLN A 378 30.07 35.68 21.55
C GLN A 378 28.70 36.10 22.09
N ALA A 379 27.68 36.12 21.23
CA ALA A 379 26.30 36.39 21.63
C ALA A 379 25.83 35.40 22.71
N SER A 380 26.04 34.10 22.52
CA SER A 380 25.69 33.09 23.53
C SER A 380 26.46 33.26 24.84
N SER A 381 27.72 33.71 24.80
CA SER A 381 28.51 33.96 26.02
C SER A 381 27.92 35.11 26.84
N PHE A 382 27.55 36.22 26.18
CA PHE A 382 26.89 37.34 26.85
C PHE A 382 25.53 36.95 27.45
N LEU A 383 24.72 36.16 26.73
CA LEU A 383 23.43 35.68 27.23
C LEU A 383 23.57 34.74 28.43
N GLN A 384 24.65 33.95 28.49
CA GLN A 384 24.89 33.05 29.62
C GLN A 384 25.23 33.82 30.92
N ASN A 385 25.93 34.95 30.82
CA ASN A 385 26.26 35.80 31.98
C ASN A 385 25.00 36.29 32.71
N ILE A 386 23.93 36.61 31.96
CA ILE A 386 22.67 37.13 32.51
C ILE A 386 22.05 36.19 33.57
N ILE A 387 22.26 34.88 33.44
CA ILE A 387 21.71 33.87 34.36
C ILE A 387 22.36 33.98 35.74
N PHE A 388 23.64 34.37 35.79
CA PHE A 388 24.40 34.49 37.03
C PHE A 388 24.15 35.80 37.77
N ILE A 389 23.53 36.79 37.11
CA ILE A 389 23.21 38.07 37.73
C ILE A 389 21.98 37.90 38.64
N ASN A 390 22.21 38.01 39.94
CA ASN A 390 21.16 37.87 40.95
C ASN A 390 20.51 39.22 41.25
N LEU A 391 19.32 39.44 40.68
CA LEU A 391 18.49 40.62 40.92
C LEU A 391 17.21 40.24 41.68
N VAL A 392 16.87 41.05 42.69
CA VAL A 392 15.59 40.95 43.38
C VAL A 392 14.53 41.65 42.52
N LEU A 393 13.90 40.86 41.65
CA LEU A 393 12.90 41.33 40.68
C LEU A 393 11.50 40.81 41.01
N PRO A 394 10.43 41.57 40.71
CA PRO A 394 9.07 41.02 40.66
C PRO A 394 8.99 39.88 39.65
N GLU A 395 7.99 39.00 39.77
CA GLU A 395 7.88 37.84 38.87
C GLU A 395 7.65 38.25 37.41
N GLU A 396 6.94 39.36 37.14
CA GLU A 396 6.73 39.89 35.79
C GLU A 396 8.05 40.21 35.08
N ASP A 397 8.95 40.97 35.73
CA ASP A 397 10.27 41.29 35.17
C ASP A 397 11.12 40.03 34.97
N LYS A 398 11.01 39.04 35.87
CA LYS A 398 11.70 37.75 35.70
C LYS A 398 11.19 37.02 34.46
N ILE A 399 9.89 37.05 34.20
CA ILE A 399 9.28 36.49 32.99
C ILE A 399 9.80 37.22 31.76
N GLN A 400 9.78 38.56 31.75
CA GLN A 400 10.26 39.37 30.63
C GLN A 400 11.75 39.12 30.34
N ARG A 401 12.58 38.93 31.37
CA ARG A 401 13.99 38.51 31.23
C ARG A 401 14.14 37.20 30.48
N LEU A 402 13.36 36.19 30.88
CA LEU A 402 13.38 34.85 30.27
C LEU A 402 12.87 34.89 28.82
N MET A 403 11.84 35.68 28.55
CA MET A 403 11.33 35.90 27.20
C MET A 403 12.37 36.58 26.30
N SER A 404 13.06 37.62 26.79
CA SER A 404 14.13 38.31 26.07
C SER A 404 15.33 37.38 25.79
N LEU A 405 15.70 36.53 26.76
CA LEU A 405 16.70 35.47 26.54
C LEU A 405 16.25 34.49 25.45
N SER A 406 15.00 34.03 25.51
CA SER A 406 14.43 33.09 24.54
C SER A 406 14.46 33.65 23.12
N GLU A 407 14.04 34.90 22.93
CA GLU A 407 14.03 35.58 21.64
C GLU A 407 15.43 35.71 21.04
N LEU A 408 16.42 36.14 21.83
CA LEU A 408 17.80 36.28 21.34
C LEU A 408 18.46 34.92 21.04
N TYR A 409 18.21 33.90 21.87
CA TYR A 409 18.67 32.55 21.55
C TYR A 409 18.03 32.00 20.27
N CYS A 410 16.76 32.32 20.01
CA CYS A 410 16.08 31.98 18.76
C CYS A 410 16.73 32.69 17.57
N ARG A 411 17.02 33.99 17.71
CA ARG A 411 17.63 34.83 16.68
C ARG A 411 19.02 34.34 16.26
N ILE A 412 19.83 33.84 17.19
CA ILE A 412 21.16 33.26 16.90
C ILE A 412 21.12 31.78 16.49
N GLY A 413 19.93 31.19 16.34
CA GLY A 413 19.74 29.80 15.90
C GLY A 413 19.79 28.72 16.99
N PHE A 414 19.93 29.08 18.26
CA PHE A 414 20.02 28.14 19.39
C PHE A 414 18.62 27.74 19.90
N GLN A 415 17.86 27.06 19.06
CA GLN A 415 16.43 26.78 19.28
C GLN A 415 16.13 25.99 20.58
N ARG A 416 16.99 25.04 20.98
CA ARG A 416 16.83 24.30 22.25
C ARG A 416 16.90 25.21 23.47
N LYS A 417 17.87 26.13 23.50
CA LYS A 417 18.00 27.10 24.60
C LYS A 417 16.82 28.06 24.59
N ALA A 418 16.40 28.51 23.41
CA ALA A 418 15.24 29.37 23.25
C ALA A 418 13.96 28.73 23.84
N SER A 419 13.67 27.48 23.47
CA SER A 419 12.53 26.72 23.99
C SER A 419 12.62 26.47 25.49
N PHE A 420 13.81 26.17 26.01
CA PHE A 420 14.03 26.01 27.45
C PHE A 420 13.66 27.28 28.23
N TYR A 421 14.14 28.46 27.81
CA TYR A 421 13.78 29.71 28.49
C TYR A 421 12.32 30.08 28.32
N ARG A 422 11.70 29.72 27.18
CA ARG A 422 10.27 29.93 26.96
C ARG A 422 9.41 29.04 27.87
N GLN A 423 9.79 27.78 28.05
CA GLN A 423 9.14 26.87 29.01
C GLN A 423 9.34 27.36 30.45
N LEU A 424 10.55 27.83 30.79
CA LEU A 424 10.82 28.39 32.11
C LEU A 424 9.97 29.65 32.36
N ALA A 425 9.79 30.51 31.36
CA ALA A 425 8.87 31.65 31.44
C ALA A 425 7.41 31.19 31.60
N ALA A 426 6.97 30.17 30.86
CA ALA A 426 5.63 29.59 30.97
C ALA A 426 5.32 29.11 32.41
N THR A 427 6.23 28.35 33.02
CA THR A 427 6.05 27.85 34.39
C THR A 427 6.01 28.97 35.43
N ARG A 428 6.62 30.13 35.16
CA ARG A 428 6.62 31.30 36.04
C ARG A 428 5.27 32.01 36.06
N TYR A 429 4.54 32.02 34.95
CA TYR A 429 3.16 32.54 34.92
C TYR A 429 2.22 31.81 35.88
N VAL A 430 2.52 30.57 36.26
CA VAL A 430 1.67 29.73 37.12
C VAL A 430 2.35 29.37 38.43
N SER A 431 3.48 30.00 38.74
CA SER A 431 4.20 29.79 39.99
C SER A 431 3.38 30.29 41.17
N ALA A 432 3.44 29.59 42.30
CA ALA A 432 2.81 30.03 43.56
C ALA A 432 3.31 31.41 44.06
N ARG A 433 4.44 31.89 43.53
CA ARG A 433 5.00 33.22 43.84
C ARG A 433 4.41 34.33 42.98
N ASN A 434 3.66 34.00 41.93
CA ASN A 434 2.99 34.97 41.08
C ASN A 434 1.54 35.18 41.58
N PRO A 435 1.18 36.39 42.06
CA PRO A 435 -0.19 36.67 42.53
C PRO A 435 -1.23 36.67 41.40
N GLN A 436 -0.82 36.86 40.14
CA GLN A 436 -1.69 36.88 38.97
C GLN A 436 -1.37 35.70 38.05
N THR A 437 -1.80 34.51 38.45
CA THR A 437 -1.52 33.30 37.66
C THR A 437 -2.23 33.32 36.32
N ASN A 438 -1.53 32.98 35.23
CA ASN A 438 -2.09 32.97 33.88
C ASN A 438 -1.81 31.64 33.13
N TRP A 439 -2.75 30.71 33.20
CA TRP A 439 -2.64 29.40 32.56
C TRP A 439 -2.70 29.47 31.02
N LEU A 440 -3.41 30.44 30.45
CA LEU A 440 -3.51 30.61 29.00
C LEU A 440 -2.16 31.01 28.40
N GLN A 441 -1.44 31.96 29.02
CA GLN A 441 -0.09 32.33 28.59
C GLN A 441 0.92 31.21 28.81
N CYS A 442 0.80 30.47 29.91
CA CYS A 442 1.60 29.26 30.15
C CYS A 442 1.44 28.25 29.00
N TYR A 443 0.19 27.93 28.64
CA TYR A 443 -0.11 27.01 27.54
C TYR A 443 0.43 27.51 26.18
N ASN A 444 0.18 28.77 25.83
CA ASN A 444 0.66 29.34 24.57
C ASN A 444 2.19 29.32 24.44
N LEU A 445 2.90 29.67 25.51
CA LEU A 445 4.37 29.63 25.52
C LEU A 445 4.92 28.21 25.47
N MET A 446 4.24 27.23 26.09
CA MET A 446 4.61 25.81 25.97
C MET A 446 4.46 25.31 24.53
N LEU A 447 3.38 25.67 23.83
CA LEU A 447 3.22 25.32 22.40
C LEU A 447 4.35 25.91 21.54
N GLN A 448 4.68 27.18 21.75
CA GLN A 448 5.79 27.84 21.05
C GLN A 448 7.17 27.26 21.40
N ALA A 449 7.30 26.48 22.47
CA ALA A 449 8.55 25.82 22.86
C ALA A 449 8.72 24.45 22.17
N LEU A 450 7.67 23.82 21.65
CA LEU A 450 7.71 22.47 21.06
C LEU A 450 8.77 22.29 19.95
N PRO A 451 8.92 23.21 18.96
CA PRO A 451 9.84 22.99 17.84
C PRO A 451 11.31 22.85 18.28
N GLY A 452 11.75 23.61 19.29
CA GLY A 452 13.11 23.50 19.81
C GLY A 452 13.39 22.16 20.51
N HIS A 453 12.35 21.45 20.96
CA HIS A 453 12.44 20.08 21.47
C HIS A 453 12.24 19.01 20.38
N LYS A 454 12.20 19.40 19.09
CA LYS A 454 11.85 18.52 17.96
C LYS A 454 10.47 17.85 18.13
N LEU A 455 9.52 18.57 18.73
CA LEU A 455 8.13 18.15 18.85
C LEU A 455 7.27 18.96 17.87
N THR A 456 6.30 18.30 17.27
CA THR A 456 5.26 18.91 16.43
C THR A 456 3.88 18.50 16.94
N LEU A 457 2.86 19.29 16.61
CA LEU A 457 1.48 18.93 16.93
C LEU A 457 0.85 18.00 15.89
N ASP A 458 1.46 17.88 14.69
CA ASP A 458 1.00 16.97 13.64
C ASP A 458 1.67 15.59 13.80
N PRO A 459 0.91 14.52 14.08
CA PRO A 459 1.47 13.17 14.10
C PRO A 459 2.16 12.75 12.79
N ALA A 460 1.78 13.34 11.64
CA ALA A 460 2.35 13.00 10.33
C ALA A 460 3.79 13.52 10.14
N ASP A 461 4.20 14.55 10.87
CA ASP A 461 5.54 15.13 10.78
C ASP A 461 6.61 14.31 11.54
N TYR A 462 6.20 13.36 12.37
CA TYR A 462 7.11 12.49 13.11
C TYR A 462 7.73 11.46 12.16
N GLN A 463 9.02 11.62 11.88
CA GLN A 463 9.77 10.69 11.03
C GLN A 463 10.10 9.39 11.78
N SER A 464 9.99 8.25 11.12
CA SER A 464 10.31 6.94 11.71
C SER A 464 11.82 6.69 11.87
N TYR A 465 12.67 7.50 11.21
CA TYR A 465 14.13 7.37 11.19
C TYR A 465 14.80 8.74 11.33
N GLY A 466 15.70 8.90 12.31
CA GLY A 466 16.48 10.13 12.51
C GLY A 466 16.83 10.40 13.98
N GLU A 467 17.63 11.44 14.24
CA GLU A 467 17.90 11.91 15.61
C GLU A 467 16.66 12.61 16.19
N MET A 468 15.74 11.83 16.76
CA MET A 468 14.44 12.29 17.28
C MET A 468 14.52 13.16 18.54
N GLY A 469 15.71 13.63 18.96
CA GLY A 469 15.86 14.43 20.18
C GLY A 469 15.98 13.57 21.44
N TRP A 470 15.58 14.10 22.59
CA TRP A 470 15.65 13.40 23.89
C TRP A 470 14.25 12.96 24.32
N GLY A 471 13.90 11.69 24.10
CA GLY A 471 12.56 11.15 24.36
C GLY A 471 12.03 11.40 25.77
N ARG A 472 12.88 11.26 26.81
CA ARG A 472 12.52 11.58 28.20
C ARG A 472 12.08 13.04 28.38
N LEU A 473 12.79 13.99 27.77
CA LEU A 473 12.45 15.41 27.83
C LEU A 473 11.18 15.69 27.03
N GLN A 474 11.07 15.11 25.84
CA GLN A 474 9.92 15.29 24.95
C GLN A 474 8.61 14.82 25.58
N LYS A 475 8.65 13.64 26.21
CA LYS A 475 7.54 13.13 27.00
C LYS A 475 7.14 14.12 28.10
N GLN A 476 8.09 14.60 28.89
CA GLN A 476 7.80 15.55 29.97
C GLN A 476 7.16 16.84 29.44
N VAL A 477 7.70 17.40 28.34
CA VAL A 477 7.14 18.62 27.73
C VAL A 477 5.71 18.39 27.24
N LEU A 478 5.40 17.26 26.60
CA LEU A 478 4.03 16.94 26.20
C LEU A 478 3.10 16.74 27.41
N GLN A 479 3.58 16.10 28.49
CA GLN A 479 2.81 15.98 29.74
C GLN A 479 2.51 17.35 30.37
N ASP A 480 3.48 18.27 30.36
CA ASP A 480 3.30 19.64 30.84
C ASP A 480 2.26 20.39 29.99
N VAL A 481 2.25 20.19 28.67
CA VAL A 481 1.25 20.77 27.74
C VAL A 481 -0.15 20.23 28.04
N VAL A 482 -0.30 18.93 28.29
CA VAL A 482 -1.57 18.33 28.72
C VAL A 482 -2.03 18.94 30.04
N ALA A 483 -1.12 19.07 31.01
CA ALA A 483 -1.42 19.65 32.31
C ALA A 483 -1.86 21.12 32.20
N ALA A 484 -1.17 21.91 31.36
CA ALA A 484 -1.53 23.30 31.09
C ALA A 484 -2.90 23.41 30.41
N ALA A 485 -3.17 22.62 29.37
CA ALA A 485 -4.46 22.60 28.68
C ALA A 485 -5.63 22.25 29.63
N ARG A 486 -5.44 21.26 30.51
CA ARG A 486 -6.42 20.90 31.54
C ARG A 486 -6.68 22.04 32.52
N ARG A 487 -5.64 22.78 32.92
CA ARG A 487 -5.75 23.92 33.86
C ARG A 487 -6.36 25.17 33.23
N VAL A 488 -6.23 25.35 31.91
CA VAL A 488 -6.96 26.38 31.15
C VAL A 488 -8.47 26.10 31.14
N GLY A 489 -8.90 24.85 31.39
CA GLY A 489 -10.30 24.43 31.35
C GLY A 489 -10.78 23.99 29.97
N GLN A 490 -9.86 23.79 29.02
CA GLN A 490 -10.17 23.31 27.66
C GLN A 490 -9.90 21.80 27.58
N SER A 491 -10.85 21.00 28.08
CA SER A 491 -10.71 19.53 28.18
C SER A 491 -10.47 18.86 26.83
N GLY A 492 -11.10 19.35 25.74
CA GLY A 492 -10.86 18.82 24.39
C GLY A 492 -9.40 18.94 23.92
N LEU A 493 -8.69 20.00 24.33
CA LEU A 493 -7.25 20.16 24.04
C LEU A 493 -6.40 19.22 24.87
N ALA A 494 -6.74 19.05 26.15
CA ALA A 494 -6.05 18.11 27.02
C ALA A 494 -6.19 16.67 26.50
N THR A 495 -7.40 16.27 26.09
CA THR A 495 -7.65 14.99 25.42
C THR A 495 -6.80 14.86 24.17
N ARG A 496 -6.81 15.87 23.27
CA ARG A 496 -6.02 15.86 22.03
C ARG A 496 -4.53 15.66 22.27
N HIS A 497 -3.95 16.43 23.20
CA HIS A 497 -2.51 16.36 23.51
C HIS A 497 -2.13 15.05 24.19
N MET A 498 -3.02 14.47 25.01
CA MET A 498 -2.79 13.16 25.62
C MET A 498 -2.87 12.03 24.57
N THR A 499 -3.83 12.10 23.64
CA THR A 499 -3.88 11.19 22.49
C THR A 499 -2.63 11.31 21.63
N LEU A 500 -2.15 12.53 21.36
CA LEU A 500 -0.91 12.77 20.64
C LEU A 500 0.29 12.12 21.34
N LEU A 501 0.43 12.31 22.66
CA LEU A 501 1.49 11.70 23.46
C LEU A 501 1.48 10.16 23.31
N LEU A 502 0.32 9.52 23.46
CA LEU A 502 0.18 8.07 23.31
C LEU A 502 0.45 7.59 21.88
N GLN A 503 0.17 8.40 20.87
CA GLN A 503 0.43 8.08 19.46
C GLN A 503 1.93 8.18 19.11
N VAL A 504 2.59 9.29 19.47
CA VAL A 504 3.94 9.59 18.96
C VAL A 504 5.06 9.15 19.89
N MET A 505 4.82 9.13 21.22
CA MET A 505 5.83 8.77 22.22
C MET A 505 5.71 7.33 22.72
N TRP A 506 4.88 6.49 22.11
CA TRP A 506 4.58 5.12 22.57
C TRP A 506 5.83 4.28 22.89
N ARG A 507 6.86 4.36 22.05
CA ARG A 507 8.12 3.62 22.20
C ARG A 507 8.97 4.09 23.39
N GLU A 508 8.86 5.36 23.75
CA GLU A 508 9.61 5.99 24.85
C GLU A 508 8.93 5.79 26.21
N LEU A 509 7.63 5.47 26.23
CA LEU A 509 6.86 5.20 27.45
C LEU A 509 7.14 3.79 27.97
N SER A 510 7.46 3.68 29.27
CA SER A 510 7.50 2.39 29.96
C SER A 510 6.10 1.77 30.08
N PRO A 511 5.96 0.45 30.31
CA PRO A 511 4.65 -0.18 30.47
C PRO A 511 3.78 0.48 31.55
N ALA A 512 4.36 0.85 32.69
CA ALA A 512 3.65 1.55 33.77
C ALA A 512 3.18 2.94 33.32
N GLU A 513 4.01 3.67 32.58
CA GLU A 513 3.67 5.01 32.08
C GLU A 513 2.61 4.97 30.98
N ARG A 514 2.58 3.90 30.17
CA ARG A 514 1.51 3.64 29.18
C ARG A 514 0.18 3.42 29.88
N GLN A 515 0.17 2.62 30.94
CA GLN A 515 -1.02 2.40 31.76
C GLN A 515 -1.50 3.71 32.40
N GLU A 516 -0.62 4.47 33.05
CA GLU A 516 -0.96 5.75 33.67
C GLU A 516 -1.52 6.75 32.65
N SER A 517 -0.87 6.88 31.49
CA SER A 517 -1.30 7.79 30.42
C SER A 517 -2.63 7.37 29.80
N ALA A 518 -2.90 6.06 29.67
CA ALA A 518 -4.17 5.53 29.18
C ALA A 518 -5.32 5.79 30.17
N LEU A 519 -5.08 5.59 31.47
CA LEU A 519 -6.06 5.92 32.52
C LEU A 519 -6.31 7.43 32.60
N GLN A 520 -5.26 8.24 32.45
CA GLN A 520 -5.38 9.69 32.39
C GLN A 520 -6.19 10.13 31.16
N LEU A 521 -5.99 9.49 30.00
CA LEU A 521 -6.79 9.75 28.80
C LEU A 521 -8.27 9.42 29.05
N GLN A 522 -8.57 8.27 29.66
CA GLN A 522 -9.94 7.87 30.00
C GLN A 522 -10.64 8.89 30.93
N ALA A 523 -9.93 9.39 31.95
CA ALA A 523 -10.46 10.43 32.84
C ALA A 523 -10.67 11.78 32.14
N LEU A 524 -9.86 12.11 31.11
CA LEU A 524 -10.03 13.34 30.32
C LEU A 524 -11.22 13.23 29.35
N THR A 525 -11.42 12.05 28.77
CA THR A 525 -12.49 11.82 27.78
C THR A 525 -13.88 11.76 28.40
N GLU A 526 -14.00 11.44 29.70
CA GLU A 526 -15.24 11.61 30.47
C GLU A 526 -15.75 13.06 30.45
N GLN A 527 -14.86 14.06 30.34
CA GLN A 527 -15.24 15.47 30.26
C GLN A 527 -15.48 15.93 28.82
N CYS A 528 -14.67 15.44 27.88
CA CYS A 528 -14.77 15.78 26.47
C CYS A 528 -14.21 14.64 25.60
N GLU A 529 -15.09 14.00 24.84
CA GLU A 529 -14.74 12.92 23.92
C GLU A 529 -13.71 13.40 22.88
N GLY A 530 -12.76 12.52 22.53
CA GLY A 530 -11.77 12.80 21.49
C GLY A 530 -12.37 12.64 20.09
N SER A 531 -12.50 13.73 19.33
CA SER A 531 -12.97 13.70 17.94
C SER A 531 -11.82 13.50 16.94
N PRO A 532 -12.00 12.91 15.74
CA PRO A 532 -10.95 12.80 14.73
C PRO A 532 -10.78 14.07 13.86
N VAL A 533 -11.29 15.22 14.29
CA VAL A 533 -11.25 16.50 13.55
C VAL A 533 -10.24 17.48 14.18
N SER A 534 -9.59 18.31 13.36
CA SER A 534 -8.68 19.36 13.84
C SER A 534 -9.38 20.37 14.75
N LEU A 535 -8.67 20.88 15.75
CA LEU A 535 -9.15 21.92 16.65
C LEU A 535 -8.51 23.26 16.26
N VAL A 536 -9.27 24.36 16.27
CA VAL A 536 -8.77 25.70 15.95
C VAL A 536 -8.82 26.56 17.21
N LEU A 537 -7.68 27.11 17.61
CA LEU A 537 -7.59 28.03 18.75
C LEU A 537 -7.97 29.46 18.33
N ASP A 538 -8.37 30.30 19.28
CA ASP A 538 -8.63 31.73 19.06
C ASP A 538 -7.42 32.50 18.51
N SER A 539 -6.21 31.97 18.73
CA SER A 539 -4.96 32.48 18.17
C SER A 539 -4.80 32.20 16.67
N GLY A 540 -5.66 31.38 16.07
CA GLY A 540 -5.57 30.89 14.70
C GLY A 540 -4.69 29.64 14.52
N VAL A 541 -4.10 29.12 15.60
CA VAL A 541 -3.30 27.87 15.56
C VAL A 541 -4.23 26.67 15.39
N VAL A 542 -3.94 25.83 14.39
CA VAL A 542 -4.67 24.58 14.13
C VAL A 542 -3.94 23.43 14.80
N ILE A 543 -4.66 22.65 15.59
CA ILE A 543 -4.17 21.43 16.24
C ILE A 543 -4.72 20.23 15.45
N PRO A 544 -3.85 19.49 14.73
CA PRO A 544 -4.25 18.35 13.92
C PRO A 544 -4.88 17.22 14.76
N PRO A 545 -5.65 16.32 14.14
CA PRO A 545 -6.20 15.16 14.83
C PRO A 545 -5.10 14.14 15.16
N ALA A 546 -5.16 13.63 16.38
CA ALA A 546 -4.36 12.50 16.86
C ALA A 546 -5.25 11.25 16.99
N ASN A 547 -4.68 10.07 16.70
CA ASN A 547 -5.38 8.79 16.63
C ASN A 547 -4.64 7.72 17.45
N LEU A 548 -5.38 6.83 18.11
CA LEU A 548 -4.83 5.71 18.87
C LEU A 548 -4.44 4.55 17.95
N VAL A 549 -3.30 4.65 17.27
CA VAL A 549 -2.79 3.59 16.36
C VAL A 549 -2.10 2.43 17.08
N HIS A 550 -1.82 2.59 18.37
CA HIS A 550 -1.17 1.58 19.22
C HIS A 550 -2.12 0.93 20.23
N ILE A 551 -3.34 1.46 20.39
CA ILE A 551 -4.31 1.03 21.40
C ILE A 551 -5.71 0.97 20.76
N PRO A 552 -6.13 -0.20 20.24
CA PRO A 552 -5.35 -1.42 20.06
C PRO A 552 -4.37 -1.32 18.86
N LEU A 553 -3.30 -2.12 18.90
CA LEU A 553 -2.35 -2.24 17.79
C LEU A 553 -2.87 -3.24 16.76
N ALA A 554 -3.02 -2.81 15.50
CA ALA A 554 -3.32 -3.72 14.39
C ALA A 554 -2.06 -4.49 13.94
N GLU A 555 -2.09 -5.82 14.04
CA GLU A 555 -1.02 -6.74 13.65
C GLU A 555 -1.15 -7.16 12.17
N SER A 556 -2.37 -7.39 11.70
CA SER A 556 -2.67 -7.79 10.33
C SER A 556 -3.99 -7.19 9.85
N PHE A 557 -4.12 -6.94 8.55
CA PHE A 557 -5.32 -6.40 7.92
C PHE A 557 -5.50 -7.06 6.55
N VAL A 558 -6.46 -8.00 6.44
CA VAL A 558 -6.60 -8.87 5.27
C VAL A 558 -8.05 -8.89 4.78
N VAL A 559 -8.24 -8.35 3.58
CA VAL A 559 -9.52 -8.40 2.84
C VAL A 559 -9.81 -9.85 2.44
N GLN A 560 -11.01 -10.35 2.74
CA GLN A 560 -11.39 -11.74 2.48
C GLN A 560 -12.07 -11.90 1.12
N LYS A 561 -11.85 -13.08 0.51
CA LYS A 561 -12.63 -13.54 -0.64
C LYS A 561 -14.06 -13.83 -0.21
N LEU A 562 -15.02 -13.61 -1.11
CA LEU A 562 -16.39 -14.09 -0.91
C LEU A 562 -16.40 -15.61 -0.71
N LYS A 563 -17.42 -16.13 -0.02
CA LYS A 563 -17.62 -17.59 0.12
C LYS A 563 -17.67 -18.25 -1.27
N PRO A 564 -17.16 -19.48 -1.46
CA PRO A 564 -17.04 -20.10 -2.80
C PRO A 564 -18.31 -20.04 -3.66
N ARG A 565 -19.49 -20.18 -3.06
CA ARG A 565 -20.79 -20.11 -3.77
C ARG A 565 -21.17 -18.70 -4.27
N LEU A 566 -20.57 -17.65 -3.70
CA LEU A 566 -20.83 -16.25 -4.03
C LEU A 566 -19.74 -15.66 -4.93
N GLN A 567 -18.64 -16.39 -5.17
CA GLN A 567 -17.52 -15.91 -5.97
C GLN A 567 -17.91 -15.78 -7.46
N PRO A 568 -17.74 -14.60 -8.06
CA PRO A 568 -17.94 -14.42 -9.49
C PRO A 568 -16.77 -14.99 -10.30
N SER A 569 -17.08 -15.52 -11.48
CA SER A 569 -16.14 -15.96 -12.51
C SER A 569 -16.29 -15.11 -13.77
N LYS A 570 -15.18 -14.80 -14.44
CA LYS A 570 -15.21 -14.03 -15.69
C LYS A 570 -15.68 -14.93 -16.83
N MET A 571 -16.59 -14.44 -17.66
CA MET A 571 -17.02 -15.15 -18.86
C MET A 571 -15.90 -15.09 -19.91
N GLU A 572 -15.52 -16.23 -20.48
CA GLU A 572 -14.61 -16.26 -21.62
C GLU A 572 -15.36 -15.71 -22.83
N LYS A 573 -14.89 -14.58 -23.38
CA LYS A 573 -15.37 -14.15 -24.70
C LYS A 573 -14.76 -15.09 -25.73
N ALA A 574 -15.59 -15.66 -26.61
CA ALA A 574 -15.10 -16.39 -27.77
C ALA A 574 -14.02 -15.54 -28.46
N LYS A 575 -12.82 -16.10 -28.65
CA LYS A 575 -11.75 -15.42 -29.38
C LYS A 575 -12.29 -15.11 -30.78
N GLU A 576 -12.32 -13.84 -31.15
CA GLU A 576 -12.43 -13.46 -32.55
C GLU A 576 -11.22 -14.06 -33.27
N ASP A 577 -11.45 -15.00 -34.19
CA ASP A 577 -10.41 -15.55 -35.06
C ASP A 577 -9.87 -14.44 -35.96
N TYR A 578 -8.77 -13.81 -35.55
CA TYR A 578 -7.94 -13.04 -36.47
C TYR A 578 -7.24 -14.03 -37.41
N GLY A 579 -7.47 -13.87 -38.72
CA GLY A 579 -7.05 -14.78 -39.79
C GLY A 579 -5.54 -15.09 -39.91
N PRO A 580 -5.12 -15.78 -40.99
CA PRO A 580 -3.93 -16.64 -40.99
C PRO A 580 -2.64 -15.85 -41.12
N PHE A 581 -2.09 -15.38 -39.99
CA PHE A 581 -0.73 -14.87 -39.92
C PHE A 581 0.11 -15.67 -38.92
N LEU A 582 1.31 -16.03 -39.39
CA LEU A 582 2.31 -16.88 -38.75
C LEU A 582 2.65 -16.48 -37.31
N PHE A 583 2.74 -17.51 -36.47
CA PHE A 583 3.26 -17.53 -35.09
C PHE A 583 4.50 -16.63 -34.90
N SER A 584 4.39 -15.64 -34.01
CA SER A 584 5.53 -15.06 -33.30
C SER A 584 5.27 -15.19 -31.79
N PRO A 585 6.09 -15.90 -31.02
CA PRO A 585 5.90 -16.07 -29.58
C PRO A 585 6.39 -14.82 -28.84
N LEU A 586 5.65 -13.71 -28.99
CA LEU A 586 5.81 -12.50 -28.19
C LEU A 586 4.40 -11.98 -27.88
N ASN A 587 4.05 -11.97 -26.60
CA ASN A 587 2.77 -11.51 -26.04
C ASN A 587 2.35 -10.13 -26.61
N PHE A 588 1.55 -10.13 -27.68
CA PHE A 588 0.82 -8.97 -28.15
C PHE A 588 -0.62 -9.04 -27.64
N GLY A 589 -0.76 -8.81 -26.34
CA GLY A 589 -2.04 -8.59 -25.67
C GLY A 589 -1.90 -7.35 -24.77
N SER A 590 -2.51 -6.25 -25.22
CA SER A 590 -2.62 -4.96 -24.52
C SER A 590 -1.33 -4.13 -24.38
N MET A 591 -1.12 -3.23 -25.34
CA MET A 591 -0.34 -2.01 -25.15
C MET A 591 -1.17 -0.98 -24.35
N GLU A 592 -1.63 -1.35 -23.16
CA GLU A 592 -1.94 -0.36 -22.14
C GLU A 592 -0.61 0.10 -21.55
N ARG A 593 -0.35 1.40 -21.68
CA ARG A 593 0.84 2.06 -21.17
C ARG A 593 1.08 1.59 -19.73
N LYS A 594 2.23 0.96 -19.48
CA LYS A 594 2.78 0.81 -18.12
C LYS A 594 3.08 2.20 -17.56
N VAL A 595 2.05 2.83 -17.02
CA VAL A 595 2.13 3.96 -16.10
C VAL A 595 1.99 3.38 -14.71
N GLY A 596 3.03 3.53 -13.89
CA GLY A 596 2.95 3.38 -12.44
C GLY A 596 3.03 1.96 -11.89
N LYS A 597 3.60 1.85 -10.69
CA LYS A 597 3.62 0.64 -9.84
C LYS A 597 2.23 -0.02 -9.83
N LYS A 598 2.16 -1.36 -9.93
CA LYS A 598 0.93 -2.11 -9.64
C LYS A 598 0.39 -1.61 -8.30
N GLU A 599 -0.73 -0.89 -8.33
CA GLU A 599 -1.51 -0.57 -7.15
C GLU A 599 -1.82 -1.88 -6.39
N ASN A 600 -1.98 -1.83 -5.06
CA ASN A 600 -2.36 -2.99 -4.23
C ASN A 600 -3.81 -3.45 -4.53
N ARG A 601 -4.08 -3.78 -5.79
CA ARG A 601 -5.37 -4.26 -6.29
C ARG A 601 -5.46 -5.75 -6.04
N GLN A 602 -6.53 -6.17 -5.39
CA GLN A 602 -6.74 -7.58 -5.06
C GLN A 602 -6.95 -8.40 -6.34
N ASN A 603 -6.44 -9.63 -6.33
CA ASN A 603 -6.58 -10.58 -7.45
C ASN A 603 -7.97 -11.26 -7.49
N PHE A 604 -8.90 -10.80 -6.67
CA PHE A 604 -10.29 -11.26 -6.59
C PHE A 604 -11.19 -10.03 -6.44
N ILE A 605 -12.47 -10.23 -6.71
CA ILE A 605 -13.47 -9.16 -6.79
C ILE A 605 -14.60 -9.40 -5.80
N TRP A 606 -15.30 -8.33 -5.44
CA TRP A 606 -16.52 -8.35 -4.65
C TRP A 606 -17.74 -8.12 -5.53
N VAL A 607 -18.92 -8.41 -5.00
CA VAL A 607 -20.20 -8.33 -5.72
C VAL A 607 -21.10 -7.35 -4.97
N ALA A 608 -21.75 -6.44 -5.67
CA ALA A 608 -22.68 -5.48 -5.09
C ALA A 608 -23.84 -6.20 -4.38
N GLU A 609 -24.33 -5.61 -3.28
CA GLU A 609 -25.37 -6.16 -2.39
C GLU A 609 -25.01 -7.45 -1.64
N GLU A 610 -23.75 -7.91 -1.72
CA GLU A 610 -23.27 -9.09 -0.99
C GLU A 610 -22.40 -8.71 0.22
N GLN A 611 -22.58 -9.44 1.32
CA GLN A 611 -21.81 -9.20 2.53
C GLN A 611 -20.34 -9.61 2.34
N CYS A 612 -19.45 -8.66 2.58
CA CYS A 612 -18.00 -8.77 2.43
C CYS A 612 -17.33 -8.67 3.81
N GLU A 613 -16.17 -9.32 3.96
CA GLU A 613 -15.47 -9.44 5.24
C GLU A 613 -14.02 -8.95 5.13
N VAL A 614 -13.55 -8.26 6.16
CA VAL A 614 -12.15 -7.89 6.37
C VAL A 614 -11.72 -8.44 7.71
N LYS A 615 -10.73 -9.34 7.69
CA LYS A 615 -10.17 -9.94 8.90
C LYS A 615 -9.01 -9.08 9.39
N MET A 616 -9.02 -8.73 10.67
CA MET A 616 -7.97 -7.98 11.34
C MET A 616 -7.56 -8.70 12.61
N GLU A 617 -6.28 -8.63 12.97
CA GLU A 617 -5.79 -9.12 14.27
C GLU A 617 -5.36 -7.92 15.12
N LEU A 618 -5.90 -7.83 16.33
CA LEU A 618 -5.66 -6.74 17.26
C LEU A 618 -4.87 -7.20 18.47
N THR A 619 -3.94 -6.37 18.94
CA THR A 619 -3.21 -6.57 20.19
C THR A 619 -3.61 -5.49 21.18
N ASN A 620 -4.03 -5.87 22.38
CA ASN A 620 -4.19 -4.94 23.50
C ASN A 620 -2.87 -4.91 24.28
N PRO A 621 -2.11 -3.81 24.27
CA PRO A 621 -0.85 -3.73 24.98
C PRO A 621 -0.99 -3.28 26.44
N LEU A 622 -2.21 -3.09 26.95
CA LEU A 622 -2.48 -2.56 28.29
C LEU A 622 -2.84 -3.68 29.28
N PRO A 623 -2.54 -3.51 30.58
CA PRO A 623 -2.78 -4.53 31.61
C PRO A 623 -4.23 -4.56 32.14
N PHE A 624 -5.20 -4.07 31.34
CA PHE A 624 -6.62 -4.07 31.68
C PHE A 624 -7.48 -4.30 30.43
N GLU A 625 -8.75 -4.65 30.63
CA GLU A 625 -9.70 -4.92 29.54
C GLU A 625 -9.95 -3.67 28.70
N LEU A 626 -9.86 -3.82 27.38
CA LEU A 626 -10.00 -2.72 26.45
C LEU A 626 -11.26 -2.91 25.60
N GLU A 627 -12.28 -2.11 25.88
CA GLU A 627 -13.47 -2.04 25.02
C GLU A 627 -13.17 -1.25 23.75
N VAL A 628 -13.31 -1.91 22.61
CA VAL A 628 -13.14 -1.32 21.28
C VAL A 628 -14.52 -1.32 20.62
N SER A 629 -15.14 -0.15 20.57
CA SER A 629 -16.48 0.07 20.01
C SER A 629 -16.44 0.84 18.68
N ASN A 630 -17.47 0.67 17.85
CA ASN A 630 -17.71 1.45 16.63
C ASN A 630 -18.95 2.34 16.83
N MET A 631 -18.72 3.51 17.45
CA MET A 631 -19.72 4.46 17.95
C MET A 631 -20.72 4.94 16.88
N VAL A 632 -22.00 4.72 17.19
CA VAL A 632 -23.18 5.35 16.60
C VAL A 632 -23.44 6.67 17.33
N GLU A 633 -23.56 7.80 16.62
CA GLU A 633 -24.58 8.82 16.94
C GLU A 633 -24.84 9.82 15.79
N PHE A 634 -26.12 10.19 15.66
CA PHE A 634 -26.77 11.12 14.73
C PHE A 634 -26.50 12.61 15.06
N PHE A 635 -26.64 13.54 14.10
CA PHE A 635 -27.56 14.69 14.19
C PHE A 635 -27.66 15.57 12.91
N TYR A 636 -28.91 15.92 12.58
CA TYR A 636 -29.49 16.93 11.66
C TYR A 636 -29.23 16.86 10.14
N ASN A 637 -30.34 16.69 9.40
CA ASN A 637 -30.56 16.72 7.94
C ASN A 637 -30.13 15.46 7.15
N ASP A 638 -31.02 14.45 7.16
CA ASP A 638 -31.26 13.45 6.09
C ASP A 638 -30.07 12.96 5.24
N VAL A 639 -28.95 12.56 5.87
CA VAL A 639 -27.95 11.68 5.25
C VAL A 639 -27.40 10.69 6.28
N LEU A 640 -27.81 9.43 6.17
CA LEU A 640 -27.25 8.29 6.91
C LEU A 640 -25.80 8.04 6.44
N SER A 641 -24.80 8.49 7.21
CA SER A 641 -23.39 8.15 6.97
C SER A 641 -22.88 7.25 8.09
N PHE A 642 -22.93 5.93 7.88
CA PHE A 642 -22.33 4.92 8.76
C PHE A 642 -20.83 4.81 8.49
N GLN A 643 -19.94 5.26 9.38
CA GLN A 643 -18.49 5.05 9.20
C GLN A 643 -17.96 3.89 10.05
N ARG A 644 -17.70 2.82 9.33
CA ARG A 644 -17.13 1.51 9.70
C ARG A 644 -16.35 1.13 8.42
N LEU A 645 -15.06 0.77 8.50
CA LEU A 645 -14.09 0.79 7.38
C LEU A 645 -13.98 2.15 6.65
N LEU A 646 -12.77 2.71 6.62
CA LEU A 646 -12.51 3.93 5.87
C LEU A 646 -12.37 3.54 4.39
N THR A 647 -13.34 3.94 3.58
CA THR A 647 -13.42 3.62 2.15
C THR A 647 -13.59 4.88 1.29
N ASN A 648 -13.13 4.81 0.04
CA ASN A 648 -13.33 5.80 -1.01
C ASN A 648 -13.80 5.08 -2.30
N GLY A 649 -14.46 5.82 -3.20
CA GLY A 649 -14.99 5.27 -4.45
C GLY A 649 -16.45 4.86 -4.28
N CYS A 650 -16.73 3.56 -4.42
CA CYS A 650 -18.09 3.02 -4.34
C CYS A 650 -18.67 3.15 -2.92
N VAL A 651 -19.98 3.39 -2.81
CA VAL A 651 -20.67 3.41 -1.51
C VAL A 651 -20.56 2.05 -0.82
N PHE A 652 -20.02 2.03 0.40
CA PHE A 652 -19.83 0.83 1.22
C PHE A 652 -20.53 0.96 2.57
N GLU A 653 -21.54 0.13 2.79
CA GLU A 653 -22.30 0.09 4.04
C GLU A 653 -21.72 -0.97 4.97
N SER A 654 -20.93 -0.53 5.93
CA SER A 654 -20.33 -1.43 6.91
C SER A 654 -21.24 -1.67 8.12
N LEU A 655 -21.04 -2.77 8.86
CA LEU A 655 -21.79 -3.15 10.07
C LEU A 655 -21.04 -2.83 11.37
N PRO A 656 -21.73 -2.42 12.46
CA PRO A 656 -21.06 -2.02 13.69
C PRO A 656 -20.57 -3.27 14.41
N LEU A 657 -19.44 -3.14 15.10
CA LEU A 657 -18.88 -4.21 15.91
C LEU A 657 -18.29 -3.60 17.17
N THR A 658 -18.61 -4.19 18.32
CA THR A 658 -17.96 -3.90 19.60
C THR A 658 -17.30 -5.17 20.10
N VAL A 659 -16.04 -5.07 20.50
CA VAL A 659 -15.23 -6.18 21.01
C VAL A 659 -14.55 -5.74 22.29
N VAL A 660 -14.53 -6.60 23.30
CA VAL A 660 -13.74 -6.40 24.53
C VAL A 660 -12.48 -7.24 24.41
N LEU A 661 -11.32 -6.58 24.37
CA LEU A 661 -10.02 -7.23 24.29
C LEU A 661 -9.51 -7.51 25.72
N PRO A 662 -9.15 -8.76 26.05
CA PRO A 662 -8.53 -9.07 27.34
C PRO A 662 -7.22 -8.31 27.57
N PRO A 663 -6.77 -8.18 28.83
CA PRO A 663 -5.47 -7.58 29.17
C PRO A 663 -4.33 -8.27 28.42
N GLU A 664 -3.43 -7.48 27.83
CA GLU A 664 -2.20 -7.97 27.18
C GLU A 664 -2.40 -9.03 26.08
N VAL A 665 -3.60 -9.12 25.49
CA VAL A 665 -3.90 -10.10 24.43
C VAL A 665 -3.13 -9.76 23.15
N ILE A 666 -2.59 -10.79 22.49
CA ILE A 666 -1.83 -10.66 21.24
C ILE A 666 -2.60 -11.32 20.10
N ARG A 667 -2.73 -10.64 18.96
CA ARG A 667 -3.38 -11.14 17.74
C ARG A 667 -4.81 -11.70 17.96
N PHE A 668 -5.63 -10.97 18.70
CA PHE A 668 -7.04 -11.26 18.84
C PHE A 668 -7.77 -11.09 17.49
N PRO A 669 -8.41 -12.12 16.93
CA PRO A 669 -9.04 -12.04 15.62
C PRO A 669 -10.36 -11.25 15.68
N VAL A 670 -10.51 -10.29 14.78
CA VAL A 670 -11.70 -9.45 14.62
C VAL A 670 -12.12 -9.47 13.15
N MET A 671 -13.42 -9.62 12.89
CA MET A 671 -13.98 -9.64 11.55
C MET A 671 -14.87 -8.41 11.35
N LEU A 672 -14.41 -7.48 10.52
CA LEU A 672 -15.21 -6.33 10.09
C LEU A 672 -16.03 -6.74 8.87
N THR A 673 -17.33 -6.48 8.89
CA THR A 673 -18.24 -6.86 7.80
C THR A 673 -18.92 -5.64 7.21
N GLY A 674 -19.24 -5.70 5.92
CA GLY A 674 -19.93 -4.61 5.21
C GLY A 674 -20.37 -5.02 3.81
N THR A 675 -21.20 -4.20 3.19
CA THR A 675 -21.88 -4.50 1.93
C THR A 675 -21.63 -3.34 0.95
N PRO A 676 -21.00 -3.58 -0.22
CA PRO A 676 -20.88 -2.57 -1.25
C PRO A 676 -22.25 -2.38 -1.94
N LYS A 677 -22.69 -1.13 -2.08
CA LYS A 677 -23.99 -0.76 -2.68
C LYS A 677 -23.89 -0.37 -4.15
N GLU A 678 -22.68 -0.11 -4.63
CA GLU A 678 -22.42 0.36 -5.99
C GLU A 678 -21.33 -0.46 -6.67
N VAL A 679 -21.36 -0.43 -8.01
CA VAL A 679 -20.39 -1.11 -8.89
C VAL A 679 -19.23 -0.16 -9.19
N GLY A 680 -18.00 -0.67 -9.17
CA GLY A 680 -16.80 0.11 -9.48
C GLY A 680 -15.60 -0.27 -8.61
N ALA A 681 -14.57 0.59 -8.60
CA ALA A 681 -13.41 0.39 -7.75
C ALA A 681 -13.68 0.91 -6.34
N LEU A 682 -13.50 0.06 -5.34
CA LEU A 682 -13.55 0.39 -3.91
C LEU A 682 -12.12 0.48 -3.36
N GLU A 683 -11.76 1.63 -2.81
CA GLU A 683 -10.48 1.86 -2.15
C GLU A 683 -10.67 1.76 -0.63
N ILE A 684 -10.01 0.80 0.02
CA ILE A 684 -9.97 0.67 1.48
C ILE A 684 -8.70 1.33 1.99
N ILE A 685 -8.86 2.40 2.77
CA ILE A 685 -7.75 3.24 3.29
C ILE A 685 -7.47 3.00 4.79
N GLY A 686 -8.31 2.27 5.50
CA GLY A 686 -8.13 1.95 6.93
C GLY A 686 -9.42 1.61 7.66
N TYR A 687 -9.44 1.85 8.97
CA TYR A 687 -10.59 1.61 9.83
C TYR A 687 -10.74 2.73 10.87
N SER A 688 -11.95 2.88 11.39
CA SER A 688 -12.22 3.76 12.54
C SER A 688 -12.42 2.92 13.79
N THR A 689 -12.07 3.46 14.96
CA THR A 689 -12.33 2.85 16.26
C THR A 689 -12.74 3.90 17.28
N HIS A 690 -13.46 3.47 18.30
CA HIS A 690 -13.68 4.24 19.51
C HIS A 690 -13.20 3.43 20.72
N THR A 691 -12.22 3.97 21.42
CA THR A 691 -11.53 3.28 22.52
C THR A 691 -10.97 4.32 23.48
N LEU A 692 -11.03 4.06 24.80
CA LEU A 692 -10.65 5.03 25.85
C LEU A 692 -11.34 6.41 25.73
N GLY A 693 -12.54 6.47 25.14
CA GLY A 693 -13.27 7.72 24.91
C GLY A 693 -12.75 8.58 23.75
N VAL A 694 -11.95 7.99 22.84
CA VAL A 694 -11.40 8.68 21.66
C VAL A 694 -11.82 7.97 20.38
N LYS A 695 -12.44 8.72 19.47
CA LYS A 695 -12.73 8.32 18.08
C LYS A 695 -11.47 8.51 17.22
N SER A 696 -10.93 7.41 16.72
CA SER A 696 -9.68 7.36 15.95
C SER A 696 -9.93 6.88 14.52
N ASN A 697 -9.36 7.57 13.53
CA ASN A 697 -9.32 7.17 12.13
C ASN A 697 -7.94 6.59 11.79
N CYS A 698 -7.81 5.27 11.93
CA CYS A 698 -6.58 4.52 11.74
C CYS A 698 -6.37 4.17 10.27
N ARG A 699 -5.64 5.03 9.55
CA ARG A 699 -5.29 4.80 8.13
C ARG A 699 -4.19 3.77 8.00
N LEU A 700 -4.26 2.88 7.00
CA LEU A 700 -3.27 1.81 6.81
C LEU A 700 -1.84 2.35 6.68
N LYS A 701 -1.66 3.47 5.96
CA LYS A 701 -0.37 4.16 5.82
C LYS A 701 0.30 4.59 7.14
N SER A 702 -0.48 4.76 8.22
CA SER A 702 0.00 5.20 9.53
C SER A 702 0.18 4.06 10.53
N LEU A 703 -0.17 2.83 10.15
CA LEU A 703 -0.06 1.66 11.02
C LEU A 703 1.37 1.08 10.94
N PRO A 704 2.05 0.87 12.08
CA PRO A 704 3.47 0.52 12.09
C PRO A 704 3.77 -0.92 11.59
N LYS A 705 2.80 -1.83 11.67
CA LYS A 705 2.96 -3.25 11.29
C LYS A 705 2.32 -3.63 9.96
N ILE A 706 1.55 -2.72 9.36
CA ILE A 706 0.84 -2.97 8.10
C ILE A 706 1.64 -2.33 6.97
N PRO A 707 2.20 -3.12 6.03
CA PRO A 707 3.05 -2.59 4.96
C PRO A 707 2.26 -1.90 3.84
N THR A 708 0.94 -2.10 3.79
CA THR A 708 0.07 -1.57 2.74
C THR A 708 -0.44 -0.18 3.09
N THR A 709 -0.43 0.74 2.13
CA THR A 709 -0.93 2.12 2.34
C THR A 709 -2.42 2.26 2.02
N GLN A 710 -2.89 1.50 1.04
CA GLN A 710 -4.28 1.39 0.59
C GLN A 710 -4.47 0.03 -0.11
N ILE A 711 -5.71 -0.42 -0.21
CA ILE A 711 -6.11 -1.67 -0.88
C ILE A 711 -7.22 -1.34 -1.86
N PHE A 712 -7.11 -1.79 -3.10
CA PHE A 712 -8.16 -1.64 -4.11
C PHE A 712 -8.87 -2.97 -4.36
N ILE A 713 -10.19 -2.95 -4.43
CA ILE A 713 -11.01 -4.09 -4.80
C ILE A 713 -12.06 -3.67 -5.81
N ASP A 714 -12.23 -4.45 -6.87
CA ASP A 714 -13.29 -4.19 -7.85
C ASP A 714 -14.58 -4.83 -7.37
N VAL A 715 -15.65 -4.04 -7.40
CA VAL A 715 -17.02 -4.47 -7.12
C VAL A 715 -17.76 -4.61 -8.45
N VAL A 716 -18.26 -5.81 -8.72
CA VAL A 716 -19.09 -6.11 -9.90
C VAL A 716 -20.58 -6.05 -9.56
N PRO A 717 -21.48 -5.96 -10.55
CA PRO A 717 -22.92 -5.97 -10.31
C PRO A 717 -23.37 -7.21 -9.55
N SER A 718 -24.48 -7.07 -8.82
CA SER A 718 -25.14 -8.17 -8.11
C SER A 718 -25.46 -9.33 -9.06
N LEU A 719 -25.13 -10.56 -8.65
CA LEU A 719 -25.31 -11.78 -9.45
C LEU A 719 -26.42 -12.67 -8.85
N PRO A 720 -27.17 -13.43 -9.66
CA PRO A 720 -28.15 -14.39 -9.16
C PRO A 720 -27.49 -15.46 -8.28
N LEU A 721 -28.28 -16.22 -7.52
CA LEU A 721 -27.81 -17.33 -6.68
C LEU A 721 -28.69 -18.56 -6.90
N VAL A 722 -28.10 -19.67 -7.34
CA VAL A 722 -28.83 -20.92 -7.52
C VAL A 722 -28.34 -22.00 -6.57
N LYS A 723 -29.26 -22.87 -6.15
CA LYS A 723 -29.01 -24.10 -5.41
C LYS A 723 -29.22 -25.27 -6.37
N VAL A 724 -28.26 -26.19 -6.41
CA VAL A 724 -28.28 -27.36 -7.29
C VAL A 724 -28.34 -28.63 -6.44
N SER A 725 -29.24 -29.56 -6.78
CA SER A 725 -29.41 -30.86 -6.13
C SER A 725 -29.75 -31.95 -7.14
N LEU A 726 -29.53 -33.21 -6.77
CA LEU A 726 -29.84 -34.37 -7.59
C LEU A 726 -31.03 -35.13 -7.01
N SER A 727 -31.89 -35.64 -7.89
CA SER A 727 -32.94 -36.61 -7.56
C SER A 727 -32.74 -37.87 -8.38
N ILE A 728 -32.60 -39.02 -7.72
CA ILE A 728 -32.38 -40.34 -8.34
C ILE A 728 -33.69 -41.13 -8.19
N LYS A 729 -34.22 -41.69 -9.29
CA LYS A 729 -35.52 -42.39 -9.30
C LYS A 729 -35.48 -43.86 -8.86
N LEU A 730 -34.45 -44.29 -8.13
CA LEU A 730 -34.31 -45.67 -7.66
C LEU A 730 -34.86 -45.84 -6.23
N GLU A 731 -35.72 -46.84 -6.02
CA GLU A 731 -36.18 -47.29 -4.70
C GLU A 731 -35.07 -48.03 -3.94
N GLN A 732 -34.02 -47.33 -3.48
CA GLN A 732 -33.12 -47.83 -2.44
C GLN A 732 -32.75 -46.73 -1.44
N THR A 733 -32.74 -47.12 -0.16
CA THR A 733 -32.51 -46.26 1.00
C THR A 733 -31.02 -45.99 1.23
N GLY A 734 -30.58 -44.74 1.04
CA GLY A 734 -29.27 -44.26 1.50
C GLY A 734 -28.61 -43.28 0.52
N ASP A 735 -28.32 -42.07 1.00
CA ASP A 735 -27.56 -40.95 0.38
C ASP A 735 -27.83 -40.63 -1.11
N HIS A 736 -28.51 -39.51 -1.39
CA HIS A 736 -28.97 -39.07 -2.73
C HIS A 736 -27.86 -38.72 -3.75
N SER A 737 -26.58 -39.00 -3.45
CA SER A 737 -25.44 -38.69 -4.32
C SER A 737 -24.67 -39.91 -4.83
N THR A 738 -25.00 -41.13 -4.39
CA THR A 738 -24.29 -42.36 -4.80
C THR A 738 -25.21 -43.32 -5.54
N VAL A 739 -24.79 -43.82 -6.70
CA VAL A 739 -25.52 -44.79 -7.53
C VAL A 739 -24.67 -46.03 -7.74
N SER A 740 -25.19 -47.21 -7.39
CA SER A 740 -24.52 -48.50 -7.64
C SER A 740 -25.07 -49.19 -8.89
N LEU A 741 -24.22 -49.35 -9.91
CA LEU A 741 -24.57 -49.91 -11.22
C LEU A 741 -23.70 -51.12 -11.58
N TYR A 742 -24.22 -52.03 -12.40
CA TYR A 742 -23.40 -53.05 -13.06
C TYR A 742 -22.78 -52.49 -14.35
N ALA A 743 -21.59 -52.96 -14.71
CA ALA A 743 -20.90 -52.60 -15.94
C ALA A 743 -21.82 -52.73 -17.17
N GLY A 744 -22.05 -51.61 -17.88
CA GLY A 744 -22.91 -51.54 -19.07
C GLY A 744 -24.37 -51.17 -18.79
N GLU A 745 -24.76 -50.98 -17.53
CA GLU A 745 -26.07 -50.49 -17.12
C GLU A 745 -26.15 -48.95 -17.21
N SER A 746 -27.36 -48.42 -17.38
CA SER A 746 -27.62 -46.97 -17.36
C SER A 746 -28.82 -46.65 -16.48
N VAL A 747 -28.79 -45.53 -15.76
CA VAL A 747 -29.91 -45.02 -14.96
C VAL A 747 -30.24 -43.58 -15.31
N ASP A 748 -31.53 -43.23 -15.22
CA ASP A 748 -32.02 -41.87 -15.38
C ASP A 748 -32.10 -41.15 -14.00
N CYS A 749 -31.55 -39.94 -13.95
CA CYS A 749 -31.50 -39.03 -12.82
C CYS A 749 -32.07 -37.66 -13.21
N GLU A 750 -32.38 -36.82 -12.24
CA GLU A 750 -32.88 -35.45 -12.45
C GLU A 750 -32.02 -34.42 -11.72
N LEU A 751 -31.48 -33.43 -12.45
CA LEU A 751 -30.78 -32.27 -11.90
C LEU A 751 -31.80 -31.17 -11.59
N VAL A 752 -31.96 -30.84 -10.31
CA VAL A 752 -32.86 -29.78 -9.86
C VAL A 752 -32.03 -28.52 -9.57
N VAL A 753 -32.30 -27.45 -10.32
CA VAL A 753 -31.70 -26.11 -10.15
C VAL A 753 -32.78 -25.16 -9.64
N GLU A 754 -32.58 -24.60 -8.45
CA GLU A 754 -33.52 -23.67 -7.78
C GLU A 754 -32.89 -22.28 -7.68
N ASN A 755 -33.57 -21.23 -8.17
CA ASN A 755 -33.12 -19.86 -7.98
C ASN A 755 -33.49 -19.37 -6.57
N VAL A 756 -32.49 -19.32 -5.68
CA VAL A 756 -32.64 -18.88 -4.28
C VAL A 756 -32.17 -17.43 -4.06
N GLY A 757 -31.76 -16.75 -5.14
CA GLY A 757 -31.33 -15.36 -5.12
C GLY A 757 -32.46 -14.36 -5.33
N MET A 758 -32.11 -13.08 -5.46
CA MET A 758 -33.05 -11.97 -5.68
C MET A 758 -33.04 -11.45 -7.14
N ILE A 759 -32.31 -12.12 -8.02
CA ILE A 759 -32.10 -11.73 -9.42
C ILE A 759 -32.45 -12.92 -10.30
N ASP A 760 -33.13 -12.65 -11.41
CA ASP A 760 -33.48 -13.67 -12.39
C ASP A 760 -32.23 -14.22 -13.09
N VAL A 761 -32.21 -15.51 -13.40
CA VAL A 761 -31.13 -16.14 -14.17
C VAL A 761 -31.48 -16.06 -15.65
N GLU A 762 -30.72 -15.31 -16.44
CA GLU A 762 -30.98 -15.14 -17.88
C GLU A 762 -30.22 -16.14 -18.75
N VAL A 763 -29.02 -16.55 -18.33
CA VAL A 763 -28.19 -17.51 -19.05
C VAL A 763 -27.75 -18.61 -18.09
N MET A 764 -27.84 -19.86 -18.53
CA MET A 764 -27.36 -21.02 -17.80
C MET A 764 -26.69 -22.02 -18.76
N GLU A 765 -25.52 -22.53 -18.38
CA GLU A 765 -24.75 -23.54 -19.09
C GLU A 765 -24.47 -24.70 -18.13
N VAL A 766 -24.67 -25.94 -18.56
CA VAL A 766 -24.41 -27.13 -17.75
C VAL A 766 -23.28 -27.93 -18.40
N ASN A 767 -22.18 -28.10 -17.68
CA ASN A 767 -21.02 -28.87 -18.11
C ASN A 767 -20.77 -30.02 -17.13
N VAL A 768 -20.42 -31.18 -17.65
CA VAL A 768 -20.05 -32.36 -16.85
C VAL A 768 -18.55 -32.55 -16.92
N ASP A 769 -17.89 -32.51 -15.77
CA ASP A 769 -16.48 -32.84 -15.63
C ASP A 769 -16.32 -34.23 -15.01
N THR A 770 -15.78 -35.18 -15.77
CA THR A 770 -15.33 -36.49 -15.28
C THR A 770 -13.82 -36.59 -15.30
N MET A 771 -13.22 -37.22 -14.28
CA MET A 771 -11.75 -37.43 -14.22
C MET A 771 -11.27 -38.63 -15.06
N VAL A 772 -12.19 -39.45 -15.56
CA VAL A 772 -11.95 -40.65 -16.38
C VAL A 772 -12.98 -40.64 -17.51
N ASP A 773 -12.57 -41.01 -18.73
CA ASP A 773 -13.30 -41.07 -20.02
C ASP A 773 -14.62 -40.27 -20.16
N SER A 774 -14.68 -39.44 -21.20
CA SER A 774 -15.88 -38.71 -21.62
C SER A 774 -17.03 -39.68 -21.94
N GLY A 775 -18.12 -39.65 -21.16
CA GLY A 775 -19.34 -40.42 -21.43
C GLY A 775 -20.08 -41.02 -20.23
N VAL A 776 -19.60 -40.84 -18.99
CA VAL A 776 -20.23 -41.42 -17.78
C VAL A 776 -21.56 -40.73 -17.41
N VAL A 777 -21.70 -39.44 -17.68
CA VAL A 777 -22.94 -38.68 -17.41
C VAL A 777 -23.28 -37.81 -18.60
N GLU A 778 -24.45 -38.02 -19.17
CA GLU A 778 -25.02 -37.17 -20.22
C GLU A 778 -26.15 -36.33 -19.63
N CYS A 779 -26.15 -35.02 -19.92
CA CYS A 779 -27.22 -34.11 -19.52
C CYS A 779 -27.96 -33.64 -20.76
N ASP A 780 -29.28 -33.82 -20.79
CA ASP A 780 -30.10 -33.27 -21.85
C ASP A 780 -30.40 -31.80 -21.56
N VAL A 781 -29.81 -30.92 -22.37
CA VAL A 781 -29.93 -29.46 -22.29
C VAL A 781 -30.77 -28.85 -23.41
N THR A 782 -31.43 -29.67 -24.24
CA THR A 782 -32.15 -29.21 -25.45
C THR A 782 -33.26 -28.21 -25.16
N ASP A 783 -33.96 -28.35 -24.04
CA ASP A 783 -35.05 -27.47 -23.61
C ASP A 783 -34.59 -26.25 -22.79
N LEU A 784 -33.30 -26.14 -22.46
CA LEU A 784 -32.80 -25.22 -21.43
C LEU A 784 -33.06 -23.74 -21.77
N GLU A 785 -32.79 -23.31 -23.00
CA GLU A 785 -32.98 -21.92 -23.43
C GLU A 785 -34.46 -21.49 -23.38
N SER A 786 -35.39 -22.40 -23.65
CA SER A 786 -36.83 -22.11 -23.64
C SER A 786 -37.40 -21.86 -22.24
N ARG A 787 -36.68 -22.27 -21.20
CA ARG A 787 -37.08 -22.18 -19.78
C ARG A 787 -36.37 -21.07 -19.01
N LEU A 788 -35.53 -20.29 -19.69
CA LEU A 788 -34.91 -19.07 -19.17
C LEU A 788 -35.71 -17.82 -19.64
N PRO A 789 -35.82 -16.76 -18.82
CA PRO A 789 -35.17 -16.56 -17.54
C PRO A 789 -35.82 -17.31 -16.36
N LEU A 790 -35.00 -17.91 -15.49
CA LEU A 790 -35.46 -18.58 -14.27
C LEU A 790 -35.76 -17.54 -13.18
N LYS A 791 -37.04 -17.30 -12.91
CA LYS A 791 -37.52 -16.30 -11.94
C LYS A 791 -37.07 -16.62 -10.52
N VAL A 792 -36.94 -15.59 -9.68
CA VAL A 792 -36.70 -15.72 -8.24
C VAL A 792 -37.67 -16.72 -7.59
N GLY A 793 -37.14 -17.69 -6.84
CA GLY A 793 -37.90 -18.73 -6.15
C GLY A 793 -38.42 -19.88 -7.02
N SER A 794 -38.15 -19.88 -8.33
CA SER A 794 -38.55 -20.97 -9.22
C SER A 794 -37.47 -22.04 -9.36
N SER A 795 -37.87 -23.26 -9.70
CA SER A 795 -36.97 -24.40 -9.93
C SER A 795 -37.12 -24.98 -11.34
N LEU A 796 -36.03 -25.49 -11.87
CA LEU A 796 -35.91 -26.16 -13.15
C LEU A 796 -35.31 -27.55 -12.95
N THR A 797 -35.93 -28.55 -13.57
CA THR A 797 -35.44 -29.92 -13.57
C THR A 797 -34.91 -30.30 -14.96
N LEU A 798 -33.67 -30.77 -15.03
CA LEU A 798 -33.03 -31.26 -16.26
C LEU A 798 -32.81 -32.78 -16.17
N PRO A 799 -33.09 -33.56 -17.23
CA PRO A 799 -32.81 -34.99 -17.25
C PRO A 799 -31.30 -35.22 -17.33
N LEU A 800 -30.82 -36.14 -16.49
CA LEU A 800 -29.45 -36.66 -16.48
C LEU A 800 -29.50 -38.16 -16.73
N LYS A 801 -28.60 -38.68 -17.55
CA LYS A 801 -28.43 -40.12 -17.74
C LYS A 801 -27.02 -40.53 -17.33
N VAL A 802 -26.93 -41.48 -16.41
CA VAL A 802 -25.66 -41.96 -15.85
C VAL A 802 -25.39 -43.36 -16.40
N PHE A 803 -24.19 -43.58 -16.95
CA PHE A 803 -23.74 -44.82 -17.56
C PHE A 803 -22.62 -45.45 -16.75
N ALA A 804 -22.73 -46.77 -16.51
CA ALA A 804 -21.67 -47.56 -15.88
C ALA A 804 -20.65 -48.02 -16.93
N VAL A 805 -19.77 -47.12 -17.34
CA VAL A 805 -18.72 -47.41 -18.33
C VAL A 805 -17.64 -48.30 -17.71
N ALA A 806 -17.40 -49.46 -18.31
CA ALA A 806 -16.36 -50.39 -17.90
C ALA A 806 -15.72 -51.09 -19.11
N THR A 807 -14.49 -51.58 -18.95
CA THR A 807 -13.83 -52.41 -19.94
C THR A 807 -14.29 -53.86 -19.77
N PHE A 808 -14.97 -54.39 -20.78
CA PHE A 808 -15.47 -55.77 -20.77
C PHE A 808 -14.44 -56.78 -21.30
N VAL A 809 -13.29 -56.31 -21.80
CA VAL A 809 -12.26 -57.12 -22.44
C VAL A 809 -11.07 -57.30 -21.49
N ASN A 810 -10.61 -58.54 -21.31
CA ASN A 810 -9.44 -58.82 -20.48
C ASN A 810 -8.13 -58.50 -21.23
N THR A 811 -7.54 -57.32 -21.00
CA THR A 811 -6.27 -56.90 -21.62
C THR A 811 -5.06 -57.25 -20.74
N PHE A 812 -4.71 -58.53 -20.61
CA PHE A 812 -3.35 -58.92 -20.20
C PHE A 812 -2.56 -59.33 -21.47
N PRO A 813 -1.29 -58.90 -21.64
CA PRO A 813 -0.47 -59.41 -22.73
C PRO A 813 -0.29 -60.92 -22.55
N PRO A 814 -0.58 -61.76 -23.55
CA PRO A 814 -0.26 -63.17 -23.45
C PRO A 814 1.25 -63.31 -23.49
N ASP A 815 1.88 -63.52 -22.33
CA ASP A 815 3.25 -63.97 -22.23
C ASP A 815 3.40 -65.29 -23.01
N GLY A 816 3.92 -65.18 -24.24
CA GLY A 816 4.75 -66.17 -24.94
C GLY A 816 4.31 -67.64 -25.01
N GLY A 817 3.05 -67.98 -24.76
CA GLY A 817 2.63 -69.37 -24.51
C GLY A 817 1.61 -70.00 -25.47
N SER A 818 1.06 -69.28 -26.45
CA SER A 818 0.00 -69.80 -27.34
C SER A 818 0.36 -69.70 -28.82
N ILE A 819 1.49 -70.32 -29.20
CA ILE A 819 1.82 -70.68 -30.61
C ILE A 819 2.02 -72.20 -30.73
N ARG A 820 1.32 -72.99 -29.89
CA ARG A 820 1.36 -74.46 -29.99
C ARG A 820 0.00 -75.08 -29.71
N SER A 821 -0.90 -74.97 -30.68
CA SER A 821 -2.04 -75.90 -30.78
C SER A 821 -2.57 -76.11 -32.20
N SER A 822 -1.99 -75.46 -33.21
CA SER A 822 -2.19 -75.81 -34.60
C SER A 822 -0.83 -76.07 -35.25
N LEU A 823 -0.71 -77.19 -35.96
CA LEU A 823 0.45 -77.70 -36.71
C LEU A 823 1.27 -78.83 -36.02
N PHE A 824 0.94 -80.04 -36.46
CA PHE A 824 1.67 -81.31 -36.48
C PHE A 824 1.53 -82.32 -35.33
N SER A 825 0.62 -83.28 -35.57
CA SER A 825 0.91 -84.71 -35.52
C SER A 825 2.17 -85.05 -36.34
N GLY A 826 3.10 -85.81 -35.74
CA GLY A 826 4.16 -86.54 -36.47
C GLY A 826 5.60 -86.22 -36.03
N PRO A 827 6.55 -87.20 -36.06
CA PRO A 827 7.55 -87.30 -35.00
C PRO A 827 8.99 -86.92 -35.40
N SER A 828 9.71 -86.46 -34.37
CA SER A 828 11.12 -86.71 -34.07
C SER A 828 12.24 -85.95 -34.80
N SER A 829 13.24 -85.59 -33.97
CA SER A 829 14.68 -85.66 -34.24
C SER A 829 15.46 -84.38 -34.55
N TYR A 830 16.12 -83.88 -33.49
CA TYR A 830 17.50 -83.35 -33.46
C TYR A 830 17.78 -81.85 -33.74
N PRO A 831 18.87 -81.29 -33.14
CA PRO A 831 18.83 -80.01 -32.43
C PRO A 831 19.89 -79.00 -32.94
N SER A 832 20.03 -77.86 -32.25
CA SER A 832 21.28 -77.41 -31.57
C SER A 832 21.60 -75.91 -31.72
N LEU A 833 22.36 -75.43 -30.73
CA LEU A 833 23.29 -74.29 -30.67
C LEU A 833 22.70 -72.92 -30.30
N THR A 834 22.70 -72.54 -29.01
CA THR A 834 23.82 -71.99 -28.19
C THR A 834 24.30 -70.60 -28.62
N ASN A 835 24.16 -69.61 -27.73
CA ASN A 835 25.30 -68.83 -27.26
C ASN A 835 25.05 -68.15 -25.91
N PHE A 836 25.88 -68.59 -24.96
CA PHE A 836 26.27 -68.00 -23.68
C PHE A 836 26.51 -66.47 -23.74
N LYS A 837 26.45 -65.68 -22.65
CA LYS A 837 27.32 -65.71 -21.43
C LYS A 837 26.89 -64.54 -20.47
N PRO A 838 27.50 -64.31 -19.29
CA PRO A 838 27.06 -64.82 -17.98
C PRO A 838 26.94 -63.72 -16.88
N GLY A 839 26.47 -64.07 -15.67
CA GLY A 839 26.84 -63.28 -14.48
C GLY A 839 26.07 -63.54 -13.19
N VAL A 840 26.66 -64.41 -12.34
CA VAL A 840 26.78 -64.29 -10.86
C VAL A 840 25.61 -64.80 -9.98
N TYR A 841 25.85 -66.04 -9.47
CA TYR A 841 25.75 -66.56 -8.08
C TYR A 841 24.49 -66.20 -7.23
N ASP A 842 23.85 -67.11 -6.46
CA ASP A 842 24.24 -68.43 -5.99
C ASP A 842 23.06 -69.18 -5.32
N HIS A 843 23.26 -70.50 -5.18
CA HIS A 843 22.72 -71.41 -4.16
C HIS A 843 21.34 -72.14 -4.29
N LEU A 844 21.45 -73.38 -4.81
CA LEU A 844 21.24 -74.69 -4.13
C LEU A 844 19.81 -75.03 -3.62
N SER A 845 19.03 -75.91 -4.28
CA SER A 845 19.05 -77.41 -4.29
C SER A 845 18.05 -78.08 -3.30
N PRO A 846 17.77 -79.40 -3.35
CA PRO A 846 17.07 -80.13 -4.43
C PRO A 846 16.05 -81.18 -3.89
N SER A 847 15.51 -81.99 -4.81
CA SER A 847 14.96 -83.36 -4.58
C SER A 847 13.57 -83.43 -3.94
N SER A 848 12.70 -84.40 -4.14
CA SER A 848 12.56 -85.66 -4.89
C SER A 848 11.04 -85.99 -4.75
N SER A 849 10.33 -86.87 -5.45
CA SER A 849 10.61 -88.21 -5.97
C SER A 849 9.34 -88.66 -6.70
N PHE A 850 9.54 -89.40 -7.79
CA PHE A 850 8.52 -90.15 -8.51
C PHE A 850 7.95 -91.31 -7.68
N ARG A 851 6.66 -91.63 -7.89
CA ARG A 851 6.13 -93.02 -7.94
C ARG A 851 4.77 -93.08 -8.68
N SER A 852 4.81 -93.73 -9.84
CA SER A 852 3.79 -94.53 -10.57
C SER A 852 2.52 -94.93 -9.79
N GLY A 853 1.28 -94.68 -10.23
CA GLY A 853 0.52 -95.30 -11.37
C GLY A 853 -0.37 -96.47 -10.85
N PRO A 854 -1.55 -96.88 -11.41
CA PRO A 854 -2.20 -96.52 -12.69
C PRO A 854 -3.75 -96.29 -12.69
N SER A 855 -4.23 -95.67 -13.79
CA SER A 855 -5.51 -95.84 -14.53
C SER A 855 -6.90 -95.89 -13.84
N SER A 856 -7.71 -94.86 -14.07
CA SER A 856 -9.09 -95.00 -14.60
C SER A 856 -9.62 -93.69 -15.20
N LEU A 857 -10.39 -93.83 -16.27
CA LEU A 857 -11.04 -92.79 -17.06
C LEU A 857 -12.11 -92.05 -16.24
N ASN A 858 -11.83 -90.79 -15.89
CA ASN A 858 -12.78 -89.69 -15.63
C ASN A 858 -12.01 -88.56 -14.94
N SER A 859 -11.56 -87.55 -15.69
CA SER A 859 -11.28 -86.17 -15.23
C SER A 859 -10.38 -85.44 -16.23
N LEU A 860 -10.99 -84.69 -17.15
CA LEU A 860 -10.32 -83.55 -17.80
C LEU A 860 -11.21 -82.31 -17.77
N THR A 861 -11.96 -82.14 -16.67
CA THR A 861 -12.60 -80.88 -16.29
C THR A 861 -12.02 -80.47 -14.94
N SER A 862 -10.85 -79.84 -14.94
CA SER A 862 -10.32 -78.97 -13.87
C SER A 862 -8.80 -78.78 -13.97
N GLN A 863 -8.32 -78.10 -15.02
CA GLN A 863 -7.10 -77.27 -14.94
C GLN A 863 -7.22 -76.09 -15.90
N PHE A 864 -8.25 -75.27 -15.71
CA PHE A 864 -8.16 -73.86 -16.10
C PHE A 864 -7.80 -73.07 -14.84
N ASN A 865 -6.71 -72.30 -14.94
CA ASN A 865 -6.29 -71.36 -13.92
C ASN A 865 -7.48 -70.53 -13.47
N ARG A 866 -7.80 -70.54 -12.16
CA ARG A 866 -8.64 -69.50 -11.56
C ARG A 866 -7.99 -68.16 -11.90
N LEU A 867 -8.62 -67.42 -12.81
CA LEU A 867 -8.34 -66.00 -13.01
C LEU A 867 -8.71 -65.31 -11.68
N ASN A 868 -7.71 -64.98 -10.86
CA ASN A 868 -7.88 -64.01 -9.77
C ASN A 868 -8.02 -62.63 -10.42
N ILE A 869 -9.21 -62.35 -10.97
CA ILE A 869 -9.61 -61.01 -11.36
C ILE A 869 -10.32 -60.44 -10.14
N ASP A 870 -9.71 -59.43 -9.53
CA ASP A 870 -10.29 -58.69 -8.41
C ASP A 870 -11.67 -58.15 -8.82
N ASN A 871 -12.73 -58.63 -8.17
CA ASN A 871 -14.10 -58.11 -8.30
C ASN A 871 -14.23 -56.75 -7.57
N THR A 872 -13.26 -55.87 -7.77
CA THR A 872 -13.16 -54.57 -7.10
C THR A 872 -14.22 -53.63 -7.66
N ILE A 873 -15.07 -53.12 -6.78
CA ILE A 873 -15.99 -52.03 -7.08
C ILE A 873 -15.15 -50.82 -7.48
N LYS A 874 -15.33 -50.33 -8.71
CA LYS A 874 -14.70 -49.09 -9.18
C LYS A 874 -15.64 -47.92 -8.86
N GLY A 875 -15.22 -47.04 -7.96
CA GLY A 875 -15.94 -45.78 -7.68
C GLY A 875 -15.47 -44.67 -8.63
N ILE A 876 -16.40 -44.04 -9.34
CA ILE A 876 -16.15 -42.89 -10.21
C ILE A 876 -16.83 -41.65 -9.63
N GLU A 877 -16.07 -40.59 -9.35
CA GLU A 877 -16.59 -39.27 -8.96
C GLU A 877 -16.78 -38.39 -10.22
N SER A 878 -18.01 -37.96 -10.48
CA SER A 878 -18.37 -37.05 -11.58
C SER A 878 -18.90 -35.72 -11.02
N ARG A 879 -18.51 -34.58 -11.60
CA ARG A 879 -18.94 -33.25 -11.15
C ARG A 879 -19.75 -32.55 -12.22
N VAL A 880 -21.01 -32.25 -11.91
CA VAL A 880 -21.88 -31.46 -12.78
C VAL A 880 -21.74 -29.99 -12.38
N LYS A 881 -21.19 -29.17 -13.27
CA LYS A 881 -20.98 -27.73 -13.11
C LYS A 881 -22.08 -26.96 -13.84
N VAL A 882 -22.83 -26.17 -13.10
CA VAL A 882 -23.85 -25.25 -13.63
C VAL A 882 -23.29 -23.83 -13.59
N ARG A 883 -22.96 -23.25 -14.74
CA ARG A 883 -22.58 -21.84 -14.89
C ARG A 883 -23.83 -21.02 -15.17
N TYR A 884 -23.98 -19.87 -14.53
CA TYR A 884 -25.20 -19.06 -14.66
C TYR A 884 -24.95 -17.57 -14.42
N SER A 885 -25.74 -16.72 -15.08
CA SER A 885 -25.68 -15.26 -14.90
C SER A 885 -27.03 -14.60 -15.16
N GLY A 886 -27.20 -13.40 -14.62
CA GLY A 886 -28.34 -12.53 -14.88
C GLY A 886 -27.91 -11.31 -15.71
N LYS A 887 -28.87 -10.51 -16.17
CA LYS A 887 -28.64 -9.37 -17.08
C LYS A 887 -27.43 -8.48 -16.71
N PRO A 888 -27.33 -7.96 -15.46
CA PRO A 888 -26.24 -7.06 -15.09
C PRO A 888 -24.87 -7.76 -15.06
N GLY A 889 -24.86 -9.07 -14.76
CA GLY A 889 -23.67 -9.91 -14.80
C GLY A 889 -23.19 -10.15 -16.23
N ILE A 890 -24.11 -10.42 -17.16
CA ILE A 890 -23.81 -10.66 -18.58
C ILE A 890 -23.18 -9.42 -19.22
N GLU A 891 -23.79 -8.25 -19.03
CA GLU A 891 -23.28 -6.98 -19.56
C GLU A 891 -21.88 -6.64 -19.04
N SER A 892 -21.59 -7.00 -17.78
CA SER A 892 -20.29 -6.81 -17.15
C SER A 892 -19.29 -7.96 -17.40
N GLY A 893 -19.69 -9.06 -18.04
CA GLY A 893 -18.82 -10.19 -18.36
C GLY A 893 -18.58 -11.17 -17.21
N TYR A 894 -19.49 -11.27 -16.24
CA TYR A 894 -19.35 -12.12 -15.05
C TYR A 894 -20.51 -13.12 -14.88
N CYS A 895 -20.21 -14.30 -14.33
CA CYS A 895 -21.16 -15.36 -14.01
C CYS A 895 -20.81 -16.01 -12.66
N ARG A 896 -21.65 -16.91 -12.15
CA ARG A 896 -21.34 -17.80 -11.03
C ARG A 896 -21.33 -19.25 -11.49
N THR A 897 -20.76 -20.13 -10.68
CA THR A 897 -20.74 -21.58 -10.94
C THR A 897 -21.18 -22.33 -9.70
N ALA A 898 -22.21 -23.16 -9.82
CA ALA A 898 -22.63 -24.14 -8.83
C ALA A 898 -22.14 -25.52 -9.27
N VAL A 899 -21.78 -26.37 -8.32
CA VAL A 899 -21.26 -27.72 -8.60
C VAL A 899 -22.01 -28.72 -7.73
N VAL A 900 -22.44 -29.83 -8.33
CA VAL A 900 -22.97 -30.99 -7.62
C VAL A 900 -22.15 -32.23 -8.02
N THR A 901 -21.89 -33.11 -7.06
CA THR A 901 -21.08 -34.31 -7.25
C THR A 901 -21.98 -35.54 -7.30
N ILE A 902 -21.72 -36.44 -8.24
CA ILE A 902 -22.35 -37.76 -8.38
C ILE A 902 -21.25 -38.81 -8.20
N ASN A 903 -21.46 -39.76 -7.30
CA ASN A 903 -20.59 -40.93 -7.12
C ASN A 903 -21.24 -42.15 -7.78
N VAL A 904 -20.51 -42.84 -8.63
CA VAL A 904 -21.00 -44.04 -9.34
C VAL A 904 -20.14 -45.24 -8.95
N ASP A 905 -20.73 -46.22 -8.28
CA ASP A 905 -20.07 -47.47 -7.90
C ASP A 905 -20.36 -48.55 -8.94
N ILE A 906 -19.33 -48.99 -9.67
CA ILE A 906 -19.46 -49.95 -10.78
C ILE A 906 -19.03 -51.34 -10.34
N THR A 907 -19.93 -52.32 -10.50
CA THR A 907 -19.66 -53.76 -10.30
C THR A 907 -19.59 -54.49 -11.65
N ASN A 908 -18.71 -55.49 -11.80
CA ASN A 908 -18.59 -56.25 -13.05
C ASN A 908 -19.88 -57.04 -13.38
N SER A 909 -20.24 -57.15 -14.66
CA SER A 909 -21.40 -57.90 -15.16
C SER A 909 -20.97 -59.15 -15.94
N ILE A 910 -20.47 -58.96 -17.16
CA ILE A 910 -19.87 -60.01 -17.98
C ILE A 910 -18.44 -59.63 -18.38
N LEU A 911 -17.61 -60.62 -18.67
CA LEU A 911 -16.22 -60.42 -19.10
C LEU A 911 -15.94 -61.25 -20.35
N ILE A 912 -15.33 -60.65 -21.36
CA ILE A 912 -14.81 -61.36 -22.53
C ILE A 912 -13.37 -61.76 -22.23
N SER A 913 -13.18 -63.05 -22.04
CA SER A 913 -11.90 -63.62 -21.61
C SER A 913 -10.94 -63.87 -22.78
N ASN A 914 -11.45 -64.26 -23.95
CA ASN A 914 -10.68 -64.48 -25.18
C ASN A 914 -11.52 -64.19 -26.43
N TRP A 915 -10.86 -63.99 -27.57
CA TRP A 915 -11.49 -63.84 -28.88
C TRP A 915 -10.65 -64.43 -30.02
N ASP A 916 -11.32 -64.87 -31.10
CA ASP A 916 -10.69 -65.45 -32.29
C ASP A 916 -11.46 -65.11 -33.58
N VAL A 917 -10.82 -65.20 -34.74
CA VAL A 917 -11.40 -64.92 -36.06
C VAL A 917 -11.33 -66.15 -36.95
N LEU A 918 -12.49 -66.64 -37.39
CA LEU A 918 -12.61 -67.78 -38.31
C LEU A 918 -13.14 -67.35 -39.68
N PRO A 919 -12.64 -67.92 -40.79
CA PRO A 919 -13.16 -67.64 -42.12
C PRO A 919 -14.61 -68.13 -42.26
N SER A 920 -15.46 -67.33 -42.91
CA SER A 920 -16.82 -67.73 -43.29
C SER A 920 -16.84 -68.41 -44.66
N GLU A 921 -17.91 -69.14 -44.94
CA GLU A 921 -18.24 -69.68 -46.27
C GLU A 921 -18.60 -68.55 -47.26
N ILE A 922 -18.95 -67.37 -46.75
CA ILE A 922 -19.28 -66.18 -47.52
C ILE A 922 -18.04 -65.27 -47.59
N CYS A 923 -17.58 -64.95 -48.81
CA CYS A 923 -16.35 -64.18 -49.03
C CYS A 923 -16.37 -62.75 -48.42
N THR A 924 -17.55 -62.21 -48.08
CA THR A 924 -17.73 -60.89 -47.47
C THR A 924 -17.85 -60.92 -45.94
N GLN A 925 -17.85 -62.10 -45.31
CA GLN A 925 -18.03 -62.25 -43.87
C GLN A 925 -16.92 -63.08 -43.21
N PHE A 926 -16.85 -63.01 -41.89
CA PHE A 926 -16.07 -63.88 -41.01
C PHE A 926 -16.84 -64.12 -39.70
N TYR A 927 -16.42 -65.10 -38.91
CA TYR A 927 -16.97 -65.34 -37.58
C TYR A 927 -16.02 -64.80 -36.51
N MET A 928 -16.49 -63.84 -35.72
CA MET A 928 -15.82 -63.36 -34.50
C MET A 928 -16.27 -64.23 -33.32
N VAL A 929 -15.37 -65.04 -32.79
CA VAL A 929 -15.69 -65.99 -31.72
C VAL A 929 -15.28 -65.38 -30.38
N LEU A 930 -16.22 -65.23 -29.44
CA LEU A 930 -16.01 -64.59 -28.13
C LEU A 930 -16.23 -65.60 -26.99
N ASP A 931 -15.32 -65.64 -26.03
CA ASP A 931 -15.48 -66.41 -24.78
C ASP A 931 -16.02 -65.49 -23.68
N VAL A 932 -17.34 -65.54 -23.44
CA VAL A 932 -18.07 -64.67 -22.51
C VAL A 932 -18.21 -65.37 -21.15
N VAL A 933 -17.74 -64.72 -20.09
CA VAL A 933 -17.77 -65.16 -18.70
C VAL A 933 -18.84 -64.37 -17.94
N ASN A 934 -19.69 -65.06 -17.18
CA ASN A 934 -20.61 -64.42 -16.25
C ASN A 934 -19.88 -64.06 -14.94
N MET A 935 -19.70 -62.77 -14.64
CA MET A 935 -19.02 -62.28 -13.44
C MET A 935 -19.98 -61.93 -12.29
N THR A 936 -21.27 -62.27 -12.44
CA THR A 936 -22.30 -62.07 -11.43
C THR A 936 -22.62 -63.36 -10.67
N ASN A 937 -23.34 -63.23 -9.54
CA ASN A 937 -23.80 -64.35 -8.71
C ASN A 937 -25.21 -64.83 -9.10
N GLN A 938 -25.67 -64.52 -10.32
CA GLN A 938 -26.97 -64.92 -10.85
C GLN A 938 -26.81 -65.39 -12.29
N GLU A 939 -27.77 -66.14 -12.81
CA GLU A 939 -27.80 -66.50 -14.22
C GLU A 939 -27.97 -65.24 -15.09
N VAL A 940 -27.14 -65.13 -16.14
CA VAL A 940 -27.17 -64.00 -17.08
C VAL A 940 -27.54 -64.52 -18.47
N GLU A 941 -28.58 -63.94 -19.06
CA GLU A 941 -28.90 -64.18 -20.47
C GLU A 941 -28.07 -63.23 -21.36
N VAL A 942 -27.25 -63.78 -22.25
CA VAL A 942 -26.42 -63.03 -23.19
C VAL A 942 -27.00 -63.14 -24.59
N LYS A 943 -27.44 -62.02 -25.16
CA LYS A 943 -27.90 -61.86 -26.55
C LYS A 943 -26.74 -61.34 -27.41
N TYR A 944 -26.34 -62.11 -28.42
CA TYR A 944 -25.16 -61.82 -29.25
C TYR A 944 -25.45 -61.73 -30.76
N THR A 945 -26.66 -62.07 -31.20
CA THR A 945 -27.21 -61.73 -32.53
C THR A 945 -28.71 -61.47 -32.40
N ALA A 946 -29.36 -60.88 -33.42
CA ALA A 946 -30.79 -60.55 -33.38
C ALA A 946 -31.72 -61.71 -32.99
N ASN A 947 -31.33 -62.96 -33.29
CA ASN A 947 -32.15 -64.15 -33.07
C ASN A 947 -31.48 -65.22 -32.20
N LYS A 948 -30.36 -64.94 -31.53
CA LYS A 948 -29.66 -65.91 -30.66
C LYS A 948 -29.34 -65.32 -29.30
N SER A 949 -29.76 -66.03 -28.25
CA SER A 949 -29.36 -65.81 -26.86
C SER A 949 -28.79 -67.09 -26.26
N ILE A 950 -27.98 -66.94 -25.21
CA ILE A 950 -27.45 -68.04 -24.41
C ILE A 950 -27.57 -67.67 -22.93
N LEU A 951 -28.00 -68.62 -22.11
CA LEU A 951 -28.02 -68.47 -20.67
C LEU A 951 -26.67 -68.96 -20.11
N ILE A 952 -26.01 -68.17 -19.28
CA ILE A 952 -24.72 -68.51 -18.67
C ILE A 952 -24.90 -68.53 -17.15
N GLU A 953 -24.62 -69.67 -16.51
CA GLU A 953 -24.68 -69.81 -15.05
C GLU A 953 -23.56 -69.01 -14.35
N GLU A 954 -23.62 -68.90 -13.02
CA GLU A 954 -22.66 -68.12 -12.25
C GLU A 954 -21.20 -68.56 -12.48
N ASN A 955 -20.32 -67.62 -12.81
CA ASN A 955 -18.89 -67.87 -13.09
C ASN A 955 -18.58 -68.87 -14.23
N GLU A 956 -19.57 -69.23 -15.05
CA GLU A 956 -19.35 -70.07 -16.23
C GLU A 956 -18.89 -69.24 -17.44
N THR A 957 -18.23 -69.91 -18.39
CA THR A 957 -17.76 -69.33 -19.65
C THR A 957 -18.43 -70.02 -20.83
N CYS A 958 -19.02 -69.24 -21.73
CA CYS A 958 -19.61 -69.74 -22.97
C CYS A 958 -18.95 -69.12 -24.20
N ARG A 959 -18.69 -69.95 -25.22
CA ARG A 959 -18.08 -69.52 -26.49
C ARG A 959 -19.17 -69.24 -27.53
N VAL A 960 -19.25 -67.99 -27.99
CA VAL A 960 -20.29 -67.54 -28.94
C VAL A 960 -19.67 -67.04 -30.26
N PRO A 961 -20.05 -67.62 -31.42
CA PRO A 961 -19.63 -67.11 -32.73
C PRO A 961 -20.60 -66.04 -33.23
N VAL A 962 -20.09 -64.83 -33.45
CA VAL A 962 -20.83 -63.70 -34.01
C VAL A 962 -20.43 -63.52 -35.48
N PRO A 963 -21.35 -63.60 -36.44
CA PRO A 963 -21.05 -63.28 -37.84
C PRO A 963 -20.81 -61.77 -37.98
N VAL A 964 -19.71 -61.38 -38.63
CA VAL A 964 -19.30 -59.99 -38.83
C VAL A 964 -18.93 -59.77 -40.30
N ASP A 965 -19.35 -58.65 -40.86
CA ASP A 965 -18.93 -58.25 -42.20
C ASP A 965 -17.45 -57.83 -42.21
N ARG A 966 -16.73 -58.19 -43.28
CA ARG A 966 -15.32 -57.81 -43.44
C ARG A 966 -15.18 -56.29 -43.54
N CYS A 967 -14.07 -55.78 -43.02
CA CYS A 967 -13.78 -54.36 -43.01
C CYS A 967 -13.69 -53.80 -44.44
N PRO A 968 -14.51 -52.79 -44.80
CA PRO A 968 -14.55 -52.26 -46.16
C PRO A 968 -13.28 -51.48 -46.49
N LEU A 969 -12.85 -51.58 -47.75
CA LEU A 969 -11.62 -50.93 -48.25
C LEU A 969 -11.61 -49.39 -48.03
N SER A 970 -12.78 -48.74 -47.99
CA SER A 970 -12.91 -47.30 -47.75
C SER A 970 -12.49 -46.85 -46.35
N LYS A 971 -12.60 -47.73 -45.34
CA LYS A 971 -12.13 -47.45 -43.97
C LYS A 971 -10.63 -47.71 -43.79
N ILE A 972 -10.05 -48.52 -44.68
CA ILE A 972 -8.65 -48.97 -44.64
C ILE A 972 -7.73 -48.05 -45.47
N ALA A 973 -8.29 -47.34 -46.45
CA ALA A 973 -7.58 -46.55 -47.46
C ALA A 973 -6.68 -45.39 -46.97
N SER A 974 -6.78 -44.96 -45.71
CA SER A 974 -6.03 -43.80 -45.19
C SER A 974 -4.72 -44.13 -44.48
N CYS A 975 -4.29 -45.39 -44.46
CA CYS A 975 -3.15 -45.86 -43.66
C CYS A 975 -2.12 -46.60 -44.52
N GLU A 976 -1.19 -45.90 -45.18
CA GLU A 976 -0.01 -46.54 -45.80
C GLU A 976 1.29 -45.71 -45.66
N GLU A 977 2.35 -46.37 -45.16
CA GLU A 977 3.76 -46.04 -44.89
C GLU A 977 4.31 -45.80 -43.43
N SER A 978 4.19 -46.74 -42.45
CA SER A 978 5.10 -46.98 -41.27
C SER A 978 4.61 -48.02 -40.21
N ILE A 979 5.45 -48.39 -39.23
CA ILE A 979 5.11 -49.27 -38.06
C ILE A 979 3.94 -48.72 -37.20
N LYS A 980 3.69 -47.41 -37.23
CA LYS A 980 2.51 -46.81 -36.57
C LYS A 980 1.19 -47.31 -37.17
N GLU A 981 1.20 -47.77 -38.41
CA GLU A 981 -0.03 -48.07 -39.14
C GLU A 981 -0.53 -49.49 -38.95
N ILE A 982 0.31 -50.44 -38.52
CA ILE A 982 -0.21 -51.75 -38.07
C ILE A 982 -1.09 -51.52 -36.83
N VAL A 983 -0.72 -50.56 -35.98
CA VAL A 983 -1.51 -50.15 -34.82
C VAL A 983 -2.77 -49.42 -35.27
N ASP A 984 -2.68 -48.49 -36.24
CA ASP A 984 -3.85 -47.77 -36.76
C ASP A 984 -4.82 -48.70 -37.53
N LEU A 985 -4.31 -49.67 -38.28
CA LEU A 985 -5.09 -50.71 -38.96
C LEU A 985 -5.76 -51.65 -37.96
N ASN A 986 -5.04 -52.06 -36.91
CA ASN A 986 -5.61 -52.86 -35.82
C ASN A 986 -6.71 -52.07 -35.10
N SER A 987 -6.47 -50.78 -34.78
CA SER A 987 -7.48 -49.90 -34.19
C SER A 987 -8.71 -49.77 -35.08
N THR A 988 -8.52 -49.50 -36.37
CA THR A 988 -9.62 -49.32 -37.33
C THR A 988 -10.45 -50.60 -37.48
N CYS A 989 -9.81 -51.76 -37.57
CA CYS A 989 -10.49 -53.05 -37.65
C CYS A 989 -11.17 -53.42 -36.33
N CYS A 990 -10.55 -53.16 -35.18
CA CYS A 990 -11.14 -53.40 -33.86
C CYS A 990 -12.34 -52.49 -33.60
N GLU A 991 -12.25 -51.19 -33.93
CA GLU A 991 -13.36 -50.23 -33.87
C GLU A 991 -14.50 -50.66 -34.80
N HIS A 992 -14.18 -51.13 -36.00
CA HIS A 992 -15.18 -51.64 -36.92
C HIS A 992 -15.91 -52.86 -36.35
N ILE A 993 -15.19 -53.82 -35.76
CA ILE A 993 -15.79 -54.98 -35.08
C ILE A 993 -16.64 -54.52 -33.89
N ALA A 994 -16.12 -53.63 -33.04
CA ALA A 994 -16.84 -53.12 -31.88
C ALA A 994 -18.12 -52.35 -32.26
N SER A 995 -18.16 -51.72 -33.44
CA SER A 995 -19.36 -51.05 -33.97
C SER A 995 -20.43 -52.01 -34.51
N LEU A 996 -20.05 -53.24 -34.86
CA LEU A 996 -20.95 -54.23 -35.48
C LEU A 996 -21.40 -55.32 -34.51
N VAL A 997 -20.62 -55.60 -33.48
CA VAL A 997 -20.92 -56.65 -32.50
C VAL A 997 -21.55 -56.03 -31.26
N GLU A 998 -22.86 -56.20 -31.12
CA GLU A 998 -23.60 -55.88 -29.90
C GLU A 998 -23.77 -57.13 -29.03
N VAL A 999 -23.23 -57.08 -27.81
CA VAL A 999 -23.47 -58.10 -26.78
C VAL A 999 -24.31 -57.48 -25.68
N VAL A 1000 -25.54 -57.94 -25.51
CA VAL A 1000 -26.47 -57.46 -24.48
C VAL A 1000 -26.64 -58.53 -23.43
N TRP A 1001 -26.46 -58.16 -22.16
CA TRP A 1001 -26.71 -59.05 -21.03
C TRP A 1001 -27.98 -58.63 -20.29
N GLU A 1002 -28.78 -59.60 -19.86
CA GLU A 1002 -30.00 -59.42 -19.09
C GLU A 1002 -29.96 -60.30 -17.84
N MET A 1003 -30.27 -59.68 -16.70
CA MET A 1003 -30.29 -60.32 -15.38
C MET A 1003 -31.48 -59.77 -14.59
N GLY A 1004 -32.61 -60.50 -14.64
CA GLY A 1004 -33.87 -60.05 -14.03
C GLY A 1004 -34.39 -58.75 -14.65
N THR A 1005 -34.53 -57.69 -13.85
CA THR A 1005 -34.97 -56.35 -14.32
C THR A 1005 -33.80 -55.47 -14.79
N ARG A 1006 -32.56 -55.93 -14.63
CA ARG A 1006 -31.35 -55.19 -15.01
C ARG A 1006 -30.87 -55.69 -16.36
N ARG A 1007 -30.43 -54.76 -17.20
CA ARG A 1007 -29.85 -55.06 -18.50
C ARG A 1007 -28.69 -54.13 -18.78
N GLY A 1008 -27.72 -54.59 -19.56
CA GLY A 1008 -26.62 -53.75 -19.99
C GLY A 1008 -26.04 -54.18 -21.32
N LYS A 1009 -25.26 -53.28 -21.93
CA LYS A 1009 -24.53 -53.54 -23.16
C LYS A 1009 -23.05 -53.70 -22.86
N ALA A 1010 -22.45 -54.77 -23.33
CA ALA A 1010 -21.01 -54.98 -23.28
C ALA A 1010 -20.36 -54.50 -24.58
N SER A 1011 -19.32 -53.68 -24.45
CA SER A 1011 -18.52 -53.17 -25.57
C SER A 1011 -17.32 -54.07 -25.84
N LEU A 1012 -17.00 -54.31 -27.11
CA LEU A 1012 -15.74 -54.97 -27.52
C LEU A 1012 -14.57 -53.98 -27.66
N GLN A 1013 -14.74 -52.73 -27.26
CA GLN A 1013 -13.66 -51.74 -27.35
C GLN A 1013 -12.47 -52.17 -26.47
N GLY A 1014 -11.29 -52.33 -27.10
CA GLY A 1014 -10.08 -52.83 -26.46
C GLY A 1014 -9.63 -54.23 -26.88
N ILE A 1015 -10.36 -54.93 -27.77
CA ILE A 1015 -9.83 -56.14 -28.42
C ILE A 1015 -8.58 -55.84 -29.26
N THR A 1016 -7.72 -56.84 -29.45
CA THR A 1016 -6.53 -56.74 -30.30
C THR A 1016 -6.48 -57.89 -31.29
N LEU A 1017 -6.21 -57.61 -32.56
CA LEU A 1017 -6.14 -58.62 -33.61
C LEU A 1017 -4.69 -59.03 -33.89
N SER A 1018 -4.43 -60.31 -34.06
CA SER A 1018 -3.15 -60.79 -34.59
C SER A 1018 -3.03 -60.53 -36.10
N MET A 1019 -1.82 -60.56 -36.65
CA MET A 1019 -1.62 -60.36 -38.10
C MET A 1019 -2.37 -61.37 -38.96
N GLN A 1020 -2.52 -62.63 -38.48
CA GLN A 1020 -3.27 -63.66 -39.20
C GLN A 1020 -4.79 -63.39 -39.17
N MET A 1021 -5.29 -62.85 -38.05
CA MET A 1021 -6.70 -62.45 -37.93
C MET A 1021 -7.02 -61.26 -38.84
N LEU A 1022 -6.11 -60.28 -38.91
CA LEU A 1022 -6.25 -59.10 -39.78
C LEU A 1022 -6.40 -59.47 -41.27
N ASP A 1023 -5.72 -60.52 -41.73
CA ASP A 1023 -5.83 -61.02 -43.11
C ASP A 1023 -7.24 -61.56 -43.43
N ILE A 1024 -7.95 -62.10 -42.44
CA ILE A 1024 -9.31 -62.62 -42.59
C ILE A 1024 -10.33 -61.48 -42.49
N VAL A 1025 -10.09 -60.51 -41.59
CA VAL A 1025 -11.00 -59.37 -41.34
C VAL A 1025 -11.06 -58.41 -42.53
N ARG A 1026 -10.00 -58.28 -43.35
CA ARG A 1026 -9.93 -57.33 -44.48
C ARG A 1026 -10.46 -57.90 -45.82
N MET A 1027 -10.85 -57.00 -46.72
CA MET A 1027 -11.18 -57.29 -48.12
C MET A 1027 -9.93 -57.27 -49.05
N SER A 1028 -9.90 -58.10 -50.10
CA SER A 1028 -8.79 -58.12 -51.10
C SER A 1028 -8.89 -56.96 -52.10
N PRO A 1029 -7.78 -56.26 -52.42
CA PRO A 1029 -7.77 -55.14 -53.37
C PRO A 1029 -7.74 -55.54 -54.86
N ILE A 1030 -7.38 -56.79 -55.18
CA ILE A 1030 -7.32 -57.32 -56.55
C ILE A 1030 -8.38 -58.40 -56.76
N THR A 1031 -9.11 -58.30 -57.88
CA THR A 1031 -10.02 -59.33 -58.39
C THR A 1031 -9.40 -60.05 -59.59
N TRP A 1032 -9.58 -61.37 -59.68
CA TRP A 1032 -8.91 -62.22 -60.66
C TRP A 1032 -9.90 -62.77 -61.68
N GLU A 1033 -9.55 -62.73 -62.97
CA GLU A 1033 -10.21 -63.50 -64.01
C GLU A 1033 -9.18 -64.36 -64.74
N VAL A 1034 -9.42 -65.66 -64.80
CA VAL A 1034 -8.53 -66.60 -65.50
C VAL A 1034 -9.33 -67.30 -66.59
N SER A 1035 -8.76 -67.40 -67.78
CA SER A 1035 -9.36 -68.10 -68.91
C SER A 1035 -8.36 -69.04 -69.57
N ILE A 1036 -8.83 -70.22 -69.96
CA ILE A 1036 -8.04 -71.27 -70.61
C ILE A 1036 -8.73 -71.61 -71.94
N ASN A 1037 -7.99 -71.55 -73.05
CA ASN A 1037 -8.51 -71.76 -74.41
C ASN A 1037 -9.77 -70.91 -74.71
N GLY A 1038 -9.80 -69.66 -74.21
CA GLY A 1038 -10.92 -68.73 -74.38
C GLY A 1038 -12.12 -68.92 -73.44
N SER A 1039 -12.11 -69.95 -72.59
CA SER A 1039 -13.18 -70.22 -71.61
C SER A 1039 -12.79 -69.68 -70.22
N VAL A 1040 -13.65 -68.85 -69.62
CA VAL A 1040 -13.41 -68.29 -68.28
C VAL A 1040 -13.60 -69.38 -67.22
N VAL A 1041 -12.60 -69.55 -66.36
CA VAL A 1041 -12.62 -70.49 -65.26
C VAL A 1041 -13.23 -69.80 -64.04
N ASN A 1042 -14.53 -70.03 -63.82
CA ASN A 1042 -15.19 -69.60 -62.59
C ASN A 1042 -14.83 -70.59 -61.49
N GLY A 1043 -14.02 -70.15 -60.53
CA GLY A 1043 -13.43 -71.02 -59.51
C GLY A 1043 -14.46 -71.83 -58.72
N VAL A 1044 -14.65 -73.10 -59.10
CA VAL A 1044 -15.26 -74.16 -58.29
C VAL A 1044 -14.67 -75.51 -58.72
N GLY A 1045 -13.65 -75.97 -58.01
CA GLY A 1045 -13.41 -77.37 -57.62
C GLY A 1045 -13.17 -78.49 -58.65
N SER A 1046 -13.29 -78.30 -59.97
CA SER A 1046 -13.02 -79.37 -60.95
C SER A 1046 -11.65 -79.22 -61.61
N PRO A 1047 -10.79 -80.26 -61.62
CA PRO A 1047 -9.51 -80.20 -62.33
C PRO A 1047 -9.74 -80.02 -63.82
N ILE A 1048 -8.90 -79.19 -64.46
CA ILE A 1048 -9.01 -78.88 -65.88
C ILE A 1048 -8.19 -79.91 -66.66
N SER A 1049 -8.87 -80.76 -67.43
CA SER A 1049 -8.22 -81.82 -68.23
C SER A 1049 -7.58 -81.26 -69.50
N ILE A 1050 -6.32 -81.64 -69.77
CA ILE A 1050 -5.50 -81.20 -70.90
C ILE A 1050 -4.83 -82.44 -71.53
N SER A 1051 -4.86 -82.58 -72.86
CA SER A 1051 -4.18 -83.68 -73.56
C SER A 1051 -2.67 -83.41 -73.72
N LEU A 1052 -1.86 -84.46 -73.66
CA LEU A 1052 -0.40 -84.37 -73.78
C LEU A 1052 -0.01 -83.81 -75.16
N GLY A 1053 0.89 -82.82 -75.20
CA GLY A 1053 1.34 -82.19 -76.44
C GLY A 1053 0.42 -81.08 -76.99
N ASP A 1054 -0.77 -80.88 -76.41
CA ASP A 1054 -1.64 -79.76 -76.79
C ASP A 1054 -1.08 -78.41 -76.33
N CYS A 1055 -1.30 -77.39 -77.18
CA CYS A 1055 -0.95 -76.01 -76.88
C CYS A 1055 -2.12 -75.32 -76.17
N VAL A 1056 -1.99 -75.11 -74.87
CA VAL A 1056 -3.01 -74.48 -74.02
C VAL A 1056 -2.77 -72.97 -73.94
N GLN A 1057 -3.73 -72.18 -74.38
CA GLN A 1057 -3.69 -70.72 -74.26
C GLN A 1057 -4.24 -70.28 -72.90
N LEU A 1058 -3.39 -69.64 -72.09
CA LEU A 1058 -3.73 -69.03 -70.81
C LEU A 1058 -3.89 -67.52 -70.97
N SER A 1059 -4.96 -66.97 -70.40
CA SER A 1059 -5.14 -65.52 -70.22
C SER A 1059 -5.56 -65.22 -68.78
N VAL A 1060 -4.69 -64.52 -68.04
CA VAL A 1060 -4.91 -64.06 -66.67
C VAL A 1060 -5.10 -62.55 -66.65
N VAL A 1061 -6.20 -62.08 -66.05
CA VAL A 1061 -6.51 -60.66 -65.88
C VAL A 1061 -6.60 -60.34 -64.39
N ALA A 1062 -5.78 -59.41 -63.92
CA ALA A 1062 -5.83 -58.85 -62.57
C ALA A 1062 -6.50 -57.47 -62.62
N ARG A 1063 -7.65 -57.32 -61.95
CA ARG A 1063 -8.42 -56.07 -61.90
C ARG A 1063 -8.22 -55.34 -60.58
N ASN A 1064 -7.95 -54.05 -60.67
CA ASN A 1064 -7.82 -53.16 -59.52
C ASN A 1064 -9.22 -52.77 -59.01
N SER A 1065 -9.60 -53.24 -57.82
CA SER A 1065 -10.90 -52.91 -57.22
C SER A 1065 -10.86 -51.67 -56.32
N LEU A 1066 -9.70 -51.01 -56.20
CA LEU A 1066 -9.50 -49.83 -55.37
C LEU A 1066 -9.91 -48.55 -56.10
N SER A 1067 -10.19 -47.50 -55.34
CA SER A 1067 -10.52 -46.17 -55.85
C SER A 1067 -9.29 -45.30 -56.20
N TRP A 1068 -8.11 -45.92 -56.33
CA TRP A 1068 -6.85 -45.27 -56.70
C TRP A 1068 -5.98 -46.24 -57.52
N PRO A 1069 -4.99 -45.74 -58.29
CA PRO A 1069 -4.14 -46.59 -59.12
C PRO A 1069 -3.15 -47.43 -58.30
N LEU A 1070 -2.82 -48.62 -58.80
CA LEU A 1070 -1.75 -49.48 -58.28
C LEU A 1070 -0.50 -49.32 -59.14
N GLU A 1071 0.66 -49.13 -58.51
CA GLU A 1071 1.94 -48.87 -59.20
C GLU A 1071 2.97 -49.99 -58.98
N ASP A 1072 3.86 -50.15 -59.95
CA ASP A 1072 4.99 -51.10 -59.95
C ASP A 1072 4.62 -52.53 -59.56
N LEU A 1073 3.67 -53.08 -60.32
CA LEU A 1073 3.16 -54.44 -60.15
C LEU A 1073 3.93 -55.44 -61.03
N VAL A 1074 4.15 -56.63 -60.50
CA VAL A 1074 4.66 -57.78 -61.24
C VAL A 1074 3.62 -58.89 -61.14
N LEU A 1075 2.94 -59.15 -62.25
CA LEU A 1075 2.02 -60.28 -62.40
C LEU A 1075 2.82 -61.50 -62.84
N SER A 1076 2.82 -62.58 -62.07
CA SER A 1076 3.54 -63.81 -62.39
C SER A 1076 2.66 -65.06 -62.29
N VAL A 1077 2.94 -65.99 -63.19
CA VAL A 1077 2.32 -67.32 -63.23
C VAL A 1077 3.41 -68.37 -63.01
N HIS A 1078 3.17 -69.26 -62.06
CA HIS A 1078 4.08 -70.34 -61.71
C HIS A 1078 3.35 -71.68 -61.77
N TYR A 1079 3.97 -72.64 -62.44
CA TYR A 1079 3.50 -74.02 -62.49
C TYR A 1079 4.33 -74.87 -61.54
N PHE A 1080 3.69 -75.82 -60.87
CA PHE A 1080 4.37 -76.79 -60.03
C PHE A 1080 3.59 -78.11 -60.04
N LYS A 1081 4.30 -79.22 -59.84
CA LYS A 1081 3.67 -80.55 -59.70
C LYS A 1081 3.52 -80.84 -58.21
N ASP A 1082 2.30 -81.14 -57.78
CA ASP A 1082 2.02 -81.55 -56.40
C ASP A 1082 1.91 -83.07 -56.35
N TYR A 1083 2.82 -83.73 -55.63
CA TYR A 1083 2.80 -85.19 -55.48
C TYR A 1083 1.81 -85.69 -54.41
N GLN A 1084 1.02 -84.79 -53.82
CA GLN A 1084 0.03 -85.07 -52.76
C GLN A 1084 0.63 -85.69 -51.48
N ASN A 1085 1.97 -85.66 -51.32
CA ASN A 1085 2.71 -86.15 -50.16
C ASN A 1085 3.39 -85.01 -49.37
N GLY A 1086 2.98 -83.76 -49.62
CA GLY A 1086 3.59 -82.55 -49.05
C GLY A 1086 4.82 -82.03 -49.81
N THR A 1087 5.26 -82.71 -50.88
CA THR A 1087 6.40 -82.29 -51.70
C THR A 1087 5.91 -81.68 -53.02
N CYS A 1088 6.25 -80.41 -53.27
CA CYS A 1088 5.97 -79.72 -54.53
C CYS A 1088 7.23 -79.64 -55.40
N ASN A 1089 7.14 -80.03 -56.67
CA ASN A 1089 8.24 -79.89 -57.63
C ASN A 1089 8.03 -78.67 -58.54
N TYR A 1090 8.99 -77.75 -58.50
CA TYR A 1090 9.00 -76.50 -59.28
C TYR A 1090 9.99 -76.55 -60.47
N GLN A 1091 10.82 -77.59 -60.60
CA GLN A 1091 11.77 -77.75 -61.70
C GLN A 1091 11.11 -78.52 -62.85
N LEU A 1092 10.45 -77.79 -63.75
CA LEU A 1092 9.64 -78.35 -64.83
C LEU A 1092 10.24 -78.17 -66.24
N ASP A 1093 11.50 -77.75 -66.34
CA ASP A 1093 12.17 -77.36 -67.62
C ASP A 1093 12.15 -78.46 -68.69
N ASN A 1094 12.12 -79.73 -68.29
CA ASN A 1094 12.04 -80.89 -69.18
C ASN A 1094 10.62 -81.48 -69.28
N GLN A 1095 9.62 -80.91 -68.60
CA GLN A 1095 8.26 -81.46 -68.49
C GLN A 1095 7.19 -80.59 -69.15
N LEU A 1096 7.43 -79.28 -69.27
CA LEU A 1096 6.55 -78.35 -69.97
C LEU A 1096 7.38 -77.27 -70.67
N ALA A 1097 6.83 -76.70 -71.74
CA ALA A 1097 7.36 -75.49 -72.37
C ALA A 1097 6.30 -74.39 -72.32
N VAL A 1098 6.72 -73.18 -71.95
CA VAL A 1098 5.89 -71.98 -72.00
C VAL A 1098 6.35 -71.11 -73.17
N ALA A 1099 5.44 -70.79 -74.08
CA ALA A 1099 5.62 -69.82 -75.13
C ALA A 1099 4.88 -68.52 -74.76
N GLY A 1100 5.63 -67.47 -74.41
CA GLY A 1100 5.09 -66.18 -73.97
C GLY A 1100 5.67 -65.73 -72.63
N PRO A 1101 5.29 -64.54 -72.15
CA PRO A 1101 5.74 -64.02 -70.85
C PRO A 1101 5.16 -64.85 -69.69
N SER A 1102 6.02 -65.34 -68.79
CA SER A 1102 5.61 -65.93 -67.50
C SER A 1102 5.50 -64.88 -66.38
N GLN A 1103 6.03 -63.68 -66.63
CA GLN A 1103 5.97 -62.52 -65.76
C GLN A 1103 5.71 -61.25 -66.60
N LEU A 1104 4.85 -60.38 -66.09
CA LEU A 1104 4.54 -59.08 -66.68
C LEU A 1104 4.74 -57.98 -65.63
N HIS A 1105 5.66 -57.07 -65.90
CA HIS A 1105 5.82 -55.85 -65.10
C HIS A 1105 4.85 -54.78 -65.64
N VAL A 1106 3.98 -54.28 -64.76
CA VAL A 1106 3.01 -53.24 -65.05
C VAL A 1106 3.31 -52.05 -64.16
N LEU A 1107 3.81 -50.97 -64.78
CA LEU A 1107 4.17 -49.73 -64.07
C LEU A 1107 2.97 -49.13 -63.33
N LYS A 1108 1.77 -49.21 -63.92
CA LYS A 1108 0.57 -48.63 -63.34
C LYS A 1108 -0.70 -49.33 -63.85
N VAL A 1109 -1.60 -49.69 -62.94
CA VAL A 1109 -2.98 -50.11 -63.24
C VAL A 1109 -3.91 -49.08 -62.63
N GLU A 1110 -4.61 -48.33 -63.48
CA GLU A 1110 -5.53 -47.27 -63.05
C GLU A 1110 -6.67 -47.82 -62.16
N GLN A 1111 -7.35 -46.93 -61.44
CA GLN A 1111 -8.56 -47.28 -60.67
C GLN A 1111 -9.57 -48.03 -61.56
N HIS A 1112 -10.06 -49.18 -61.09
CA HIS A 1112 -10.95 -50.07 -61.87
C HIS A 1112 -10.36 -50.58 -63.20
N GLY A 1113 -9.05 -50.38 -63.41
CA GLY A 1113 -8.30 -50.88 -64.56
C GLY A 1113 -7.88 -52.34 -64.40
N SER A 1114 -7.24 -52.89 -65.43
CA SER A 1114 -6.83 -54.30 -65.46
C SER A 1114 -5.45 -54.51 -66.10
N ALA A 1115 -4.67 -55.43 -65.55
CA ALA A 1115 -3.46 -55.97 -66.16
C ALA A 1115 -3.74 -57.35 -66.75
N ARG A 1116 -3.28 -57.63 -67.97
CA ARG A 1116 -3.52 -58.91 -68.66
C ARG A 1116 -2.20 -59.58 -69.05
N LEU A 1117 -2.03 -60.84 -68.65
CA LEU A 1117 -0.93 -61.71 -69.04
C LEU A 1117 -1.48 -62.85 -69.90
N GLU A 1118 -0.95 -62.99 -71.11
CA GLU A 1118 -1.25 -64.11 -72.02
C GLU A 1118 0.00 -64.94 -72.28
N SER A 1119 -0.13 -66.25 -72.15
CA SER A 1119 0.93 -67.20 -72.45
C SER A 1119 0.34 -68.51 -72.98
N SER A 1120 1.12 -69.26 -73.75
CA SER A 1120 0.76 -70.60 -74.18
C SER A 1120 1.64 -71.62 -73.47
N VAL A 1121 1.08 -72.73 -73.00
CA VAL A 1121 1.84 -73.79 -72.33
C VAL A 1121 1.56 -75.13 -73.01
N VAL A 1122 2.63 -75.90 -73.24
CA VAL A 1122 2.58 -77.26 -73.77
C VAL A 1122 3.20 -78.18 -72.74
N PHE A 1123 2.53 -79.27 -72.41
CA PHE A 1123 3.01 -80.27 -71.46
C PHE A 1123 3.55 -81.49 -72.22
N PHE A 1124 4.75 -81.94 -71.85
CA PHE A 1124 5.44 -83.08 -72.47
C PHE A 1124 5.34 -84.36 -71.64
N ILE A 1125 4.89 -84.27 -70.38
CA ILE A 1125 4.76 -85.43 -69.47
C ILE A 1125 3.39 -85.39 -68.79
N PRO A 1126 2.66 -86.51 -68.70
CA PRO A 1126 1.37 -86.56 -68.01
C PRO A 1126 1.50 -86.38 -66.48
N GLY A 1127 0.43 -85.90 -65.85
CA GLY A 1127 0.29 -85.78 -64.40
C GLY A 1127 -0.50 -84.56 -63.93
N GLN A 1128 -0.61 -84.41 -62.61
CA GLN A 1128 -1.32 -83.30 -61.97
C GLN A 1128 -0.41 -82.10 -61.73
N TYR A 1129 -0.67 -81.02 -62.44
CA TYR A 1129 0.02 -79.75 -62.30
C TYR A 1129 -0.89 -78.75 -61.59
N LYS A 1130 -0.30 -77.83 -60.84
CA LYS A 1130 -0.99 -76.70 -60.22
C LYS A 1130 -0.43 -75.41 -60.79
N MET A 1131 -1.32 -74.46 -61.01
CA MET A 1131 -0.99 -73.12 -61.47
C MET A 1131 -1.27 -72.10 -60.37
N SER A 1132 -0.20 -71.47 -59.90
CA SER A 1132 -0.26 -70.35 -58.95
C SER A 1132 -0.16 -69.03 -59.72
N VAL A 1133 -1.13 -68.15 -59.48
CA VAL A 1133 -1.13 -66.78 -59.98
C VAL A 1133 -0.86 -65.85 -58.81
N GLN A 1134 0.12 -64.97 -58.97
CA GLN A 1134 0.43 -63.95 -57.97
C GLN A 1134 0.72 -62.61 -58.63
N CYS A 1135 0.37 -61.53 -57.93
CA CYS A 1135 0.74 -60.17 -58.28
C CYS A 1135 1.52 -59.59 -57.11
N THR A 1136 2.73 -59.11 -57.37
CA THR A 1136 3.62 -58.54 -56.35
C THR A 1136 3.93 -57.09 -56.68
N SER A 1137 3.75 -56.18 -55.73
CA SER A 1137 4.26 -54.81 -55.84
C SER A 1137 5.71 -54.74 -55.34
N GLN A 1138 6.55 -53.88 -55.93
CA GLN A 1138 7.93 -53.65 -55.43
C GLN A 1138 7.97 -53.21 -53.95
N LYS A 1139 6.86 -52.67 -53.42
CA LYS A 1139 6.66 -52.31 -52.00
C LYS A 1139 6.32 -53.50 -51.07
N ARG A 1140 6.62 -54.75 -51.46
CA ARG A 1140 6.45 -56.03 -50.70
C ARG A 1140 5.01 -56.54 -50.47
N HIS A 1141 4.00 -56.00 -51.15
CA HIS A 1141 2.67 -56.61 -51.12
C HIS A 1141 2.55 -57.72 -52.16
N MET A 1142 2.02 -58.88 -51.74
CA MET A 1142 1.82 -60.06 -52.59
C MET A 1142 0.36 -60.50 -52.50
N TRP A 1143 -0.35 -60.43 -53.63
CA TRP A 1143 -1.72 -60.91 -53.77
C TRP A 1143 -1.70 -62.23 -54.55
N LYS A 1144 -2.39 -63.25 -54.04
CA LYS A 1144 -2.47 -64.56 -54.68
C LYS A 1144 -3.89 -64.91 -55.04
N LEU A 1145 -4.05 -65.64 -56.13
CA LEU A 1145 -5.29 -66.38 -56.37
C LEU A 1145 -5.35 -67.55 -55.38
N VAL A 1146 -6.39 -67.60 -54.56
CA VAL A 1146 -6.60 -68.65 -53.55
C VAL A 1146 -8.00 -69.24 -53.75
N PRO A 1147 -8.13 -70.57 -53.95
CA PRO A 1147 -7.08 -71.58 -54.09
C PRO A 1147 -6.35 -71.56 -55.47
N PRO A 1148 -5.16 -72.20 -55.62
CA PRO A 1148 -4.51 -72.41 -56.92
C PRO A 1148 -5.36 -73.23 -57.90
N LEU A 1149 -5.10 -73.10 -59.21
CA LEU A 1149 -5.83 -73.83 -60.26
C LEU A 1149 -5.22 -75.22 -60.50
N ASP A 1150 -6.05 -76.25 -60.46
CA ASP A 1150 -5.66 -77.65 -60.69
C ASP A 1150 -5.77 -78.02 -62.17
N LEU A 1151 -4.67 -78.48 -62.76
CA LEU A 1151 -4.53 -78.89 -64.17
C LEU A 1151 -4.19 -80.39 -64.23
N GLU A 1152 -4.97 -81.18 -64.96
CA GLU A 1152 -4.76 -82.61 -65.11
C GLU A 1152 -4.34 -82.93 -66.54
N VAL A 1153 -3.06 -83.29 -66.73
CA VAL A 1153 -2.50 -83.62 -68.06
C VAL A 1153 -2.53 -85.13 -68.27
N GLN A 1154 -3.24 -85.58 -69.31
CA GLN A 1154 -3.42 -87.00 -69.64
C GLN A 1154 -2.84 -87.29 -71.04
N ASP A 1155 -2.28 -88.49 -71.23
CA ASP A 1155 -1.85 -89.00 -72.54
C ASP A 1155 -3.06 -89.70 -73.16
N GLU A 1156 -3.49 -89.33 -74.37
CA GLU A 1156 -4.67 -89.95 -75.04
C GLU A 1156 -4.44 -91.41 -75.42
#